data_AF-U1M095-F1
#
_entry.id   AF-U1M095-F1
#
_cell.length_a   1.000
_cell.length_b   1.000
_cell.length_c   1.000
_cell.angle_alpha   90.00
_cell.angle_beta   90.00
_cell.angle_gamma   90.00
#
_symmetry.space_group_name_H-M   'P 1'
#
loop_
_entity.id
_entity.type
_entity.pdbx_description
1 polymer ?
#
loop_
_entity_poly.entity_id
_entity_poly.type
_entity_poly.pdbx_seq_one_letter_code
_entity_poly.pdbx_strand_id
1 'polypeptide(L)'
;MQQARHWTVATISVLFFLILGAILYFTVRPSIISVEPLGIAEQDIRSPVTIEDRTATERLRQDAINSVGSQFSLRREFADQQIAKVEQLFAAFEETEDDTELSDIKNRLNSTEVNGFLGDDELNLLLEASENTRRTVEDVTVTALQEVMGNRIDTSSQSISEARDRAETLVDQSPLSLEFRAIANSLSDQLIVPNYVFDSEATREKEQQAVDAVEPVIIQEGQLLVNQGEVVTREIYRKLELTGAIDPNRSFAPLFGAYLLSGLLTIGFLFMLIRSKIQQLLLRPKILITVYGLLLLQLGIFFGVGYIGIEFTTYAYVLAPTAFVVLLLRILVDERVALASALITMIAGSIVASFGQNTSFMTVVYFATGSFLAVFLVEPKIQRKRLFLSGVLLGIINIIMVLALLFLRNTQVTWEMVAYLSGFAITSALLSIVLTFGFLPFLEPWFGVLSSGRLIELMSPTHPLLRKLLMEAPGTYHHSMMVANLAESACEAIGADGLLARVASYYHDLGKTERPLHFIENQQNGVNPHDRLTPEESADIIMAHPYDGADLLSRYKLPKEIIDIAEQHHGTSLLKFFYVKAKETRDVNESRFRYPGPKPQTREAAVVMIVDSIEAAVRSQKQPTPERIRQLVSAIIRDKLQDGQFEDCELTTKEVWRVGESACETLTGLFHERIEYPELKKEGDLHANHFER
;
A
#
# COMPACT_ATOMS: atom_id res chain seq x y z
N MET A 1 -27.17 6.09 -27.50
CA MET A 1 -26.95 6.75 -26.19
C MET A 1 -25.92 6.03 -25.31
N GLN A 2 -25.95 4.70 -25.21
CA GLN A 2 -25.02 3.94 -24.36
C GLN A 2 -23.55 4.04 -24.80
N GLN A 3 -23.28 3.97 -26.11
CA GLN A 3 -21.93 4.15 -26.67
C GLN A 3 -21.33 5.53 -26.37
N ALA A 4 -22.13 6.60 -26.43
CA ALA A 4 -21.68 7.94 -26.07
C ALA A 4 -21.26 8.05 -24.60
N ARG A 5 -21.97 7.38 -23.67
CA ARG A 5 -21.60 7.33 -22.25
C ARG A 5 -20.26 6.62 -22.02
N HIS A 6 -19.99 5.54 -22.76
CA HIS A 6 -18.70 4.84 -22.68
C HIS A 6 -17.53 5.72 -23.12
N TRP A 7 -17.69 6.49 -24.21
CA TRP A 7 -16.68 7.46 -24.64
C TRP A 7 -16.44 8.57 -23.61
N THR A 8 -17.51 9.09 -22.99
CA THR A 8 -17.38 10.09 -21.92
C THR A 8 -16.63 9.53 -20.72
N VAL A 9 -16.95 8.31 -20.28
CA VAL A 9 -16.26 7.63 -19.17
C VAL A 9 -14.78 7.43 -19.49
N ALA A 10 -14.45 6.94 -20.70
CA ALA A 10 -13.07 6.77 -21.13
C ALA A 10 -12.30 8.10 -21.11
N THR A 11 -12.92 9.18 -21.60
CA THR A 11 -12.30 10.53 -21.61
C THR A 11 -12.02 11.03 -20.19
N ILE A 12 -12.98 10.86 -19.27
CA ILE A 12 -12.83 11.25 -17.86
C ILE A 12 -11.70 10.44 -17.18
N SER A 13 -11.63 9.14 -17.45
CA SER A 13 -10.57 8.28 -16.91
C SER A 13 -9.20 8.58 -17.49
N VAL A 14 -9.11 8.94 -18.77
CA VAL A 14 -7.85 9.42 -19.38
C VAL A 14 -7.40 10.72 -18.73
N LEU A 15 -8.32 11.66 -18.45
CA LEU A 15 -7.98 12.88 -17.75
C LEU A 15 -7.46 12.60 -16.33
N PHE A 16 -8.11 11.70 -15.59
CA PHE A 16 -7.63 11.27 -14.27
C PHE A 16 -6.24 10.62 -14.34
N PHE A 17 -6.01 9.74 -15.32
CA PHE A 17 -4.70 9.16 -15.59
C PHE A 17 -3.63 10.25 -15.83
N LEU A 18 -3.95 11.27 -16.63
CA LEU A 18 -3.01 12.35 -16.93
C LEU A 18 -2.66 13.18 -15.69
N ILE A 19 -3.67 13.54 -14.90
CA ILE A 19 -3.51 14.32 -13.67
C ILE A 19 -2.76 13.51 -12.61
N LEU A 20 -3.13 12.25 -12.39
CA LEU A 20 -2.45 11.37 -11.44
C LEU A 20 -0.98 11.16 -11.82
N GLY A 21 -0.70 10.93 -13.11
CA GLY A 21 0.67 10.82 -13.62
C GLY A 21 1.47 12.09 -13.39
N ALA A 22 0.87 13.27 -13.61
CA ALA A 22 1.51 14.56 -13.36
C ALA A 22 1.79 14.79 -11.87
N ILE A 23 0.87 14.42 -10.97
CA ILE A 23 1.06 14.51 -9.51
C ILE A 23 2.21 13.60 -9.08
N LEU A 24 2.19 12.32 -9.49
CA LEU A 24 3.25 11.37 -9.15
C LEU A 24 4.62 11.82 -9.69
N TYR A 25 4.66 12.31 -10.93
CA TYR A 25 5.88 12.86 -11.50
C TYR A 25 6.37 14.06 -10.72
N PHE A 26 5.48 15.01 -10.37
CA PHE A 26 5.84 16.17 -9.57
C PHE A 26 6.42 15.79 -8.20
N THR A 27 5.93 14.70 -7.61
CA THR A 27 6.43 14.19 -6.32
C THR A 27 7.79 13.52 -6.44
N VAL A 28 8.02 12.73 -7.49
CA VAL A 28 9.22 11.89 -7.66
C VAL A 28 10.30 12.59 -8.50
N ARG A 29 10.00 13.72 -9.15
CA ARG A 29 10.97 14.44 -9.96
C ARG A 29 12.16 14.85 -9.08
N PRO A 30 13.39 14.59 -9.52
CA PRO A 30 14.57 15.05 -8.80
C PRO A 30 14.63 16.58 -8.80
N SER A 31 15.02 17.16 -7.68
CA SER A 31 15.35 18.58 -7.60
C SER A 31 16.56 18.83 -8.52
N ILE A 32 16.41 19.76 -9.46
CA ILE A 32 17.54 20.23 -10.28
C ILE A 32 18.37 21.10 -9.34
N ILE A 33 19.49 20.58 -8.85
CA ILE A 33 20.40 21.34 -8.00
C ILE A 33 21.40 22.02 -8.92
N SER A 34 21.23 23.32 -9.16
CA SER A 34 22.23 24.12 -9.85
C SER A 34 23.36 24.42 -8.87
N VAL A 35 24.45 23.67 -8.99
CA VAL A 35 25.66 23.90 -8.19
C VAL A 35 26.74 24.41 -9.14
N GLU A 36 27.40 25.52 -8.77
CA GLU A 36 28.59 25.99 -9.49
C GLU A 36 29.87 25.47 -8.82
N PRO A 37 30.92 25.13 -9.58
CA PRO A 37 32.21 24.78 -9.01
C PRO A 37 32.74 25.91 -8.12
N LEU A 38 33.17 25.58 -6.90
CA LEU A 38 33.63 26.54 -5.86
C LEU A 38 32.52 27.42 -5.26
N GLY A 39 31.25 27.16 -5.57
CA GLY A 39 30.11 27.77 -4.90
C GLY A 39 29.82 27.17 -3.51
N ILE A 40 28.95 27.81 -2.75
CA ILE A 40 28.45 27.30 -1.46
C ILE A 40 27.19 26.48 -1.73
N ALA A 41 27.10 25.27 -1.15
CA ALA A 41 25.91 24.44 -1.27
C ALA A 41 24.73 25.05 -0.50
N GLU A 42 23.62 25.32 -1.19
CA GLU A 42 22.41 25.90 -0.56
C GLU A 42 21.62 24.88 0.27
N GLN A 43 21.82 23.58 0.03
CA GLN A 43 21.16 22.47 0.70
C GLN A 43 22.07 21.23 0.74
N ASP A 44 21.76 20.29 1.64
CA ASP A 44 22.41 18.97 1.68
C ASP A 44 22.19 18.22 0.37
N ILE A 45 23.27 17.72 -0.24
CA ILE A 45 23.18 16.93 -1.48
C ILE A 45 23.62 15.50 -1.19
N ARG A 46 22.75 14.55 -1.51
CA ARG A 46 23.00 13.11 -1.34
C ARG A 46 23.10 12.41 -2.70
N SER A 47 23.88 11.34 -2.75
CA SER A 47 23.99 10.53 -3.96
C SER A 47 22.64 9.89 -4.29
N PRO A 48 22.10 10.08 -5.51
CA PRO A 48 20.85 9.45 -5.93
C PRO A 48 21.02 7.98 -6.36
N VAL A 49 22.26 7.49 -6.50
CA VAL A 49 22.57 6.15 -7.00
C VAL A 49 23.77 5.56 -6.26
N THR A 50 23.91 4.23 -6.33
CA THR A 50 25.14 3.55 -5.92
C THR A 50 26.04 3.40 -7.15
N ILE A 51 27.24 4.00 -7.13
CA ILE A 51 28.18 3.96 -8.25
C ILE A 51 29.63 3.88 -7.75
N GLU A 52 30.47 3.17 -8.49
CA GLU A 52 31.91 3.10 -8.25
C GLU A 52 32.60 4.40 -8.70
N ASP A 53 33.39 5.00 -7.80
CA ASP A 53 34.32 6.08 -8.14
C ASP A 53 35.58 5.47 -8.76
N ARG A 54 35.53 5.21 -10.07
CA ARG A 54 36.63 4.61 -10.82
C ARG A 54 37.93 5.40 -10.69
N THR A 55 37.85 6.73 -10.71
CA THR A 55 39.03 7.60 -10.61
C THR A 55 39.69 7.49 -9.24
N ALA A 56 38.91 7.46 -8.16
CA ALA A 56 39.45 7.26 -6.81
C ALA A 56 40.02 5.85 -6.64
N THR A 57 39.34 4.84 -7.19
CA THR A 57 39.77 3.43 -7.16
C THR A 57 41.08 3.21 -7.90
N GLU A 58 41.23 3.78 -9.11
CA GLU A 58 42.47 3.73 -9.88
C GLU A 58 43.62 4.44 -9.18
N ARG A 59 43.35 5.58 -8.52
CA ARG A 59 44.35 6.28 -7.71
C ARG A 59 44.86 5.41 -6.56
N LEU A 60 43.96 4.76 -5.82
CA LEU A 60 44.34 3.84 -4.75
C LEU A 60 45.12 2.63 -5.27
N ARG A 61 44.75 2.09 -6.45
CA ARG A 61 45.53 1.03 -7.11
C ARG A 61 46.94 1.49 -7.45
N GLN A 62 47.09 2.71 -7.97
CA GLN A 62 48.40 3.26 -8.29
C GLN A 62 49.25 3.51 -7.04
N ASP A 63 48.64 4.03 -5.96
CA ASP A 63 49.31 4.23 -4.67
C ASP A 63 49.74 2.89 -4.07
N ALA A 64 48.91 1.83 -4.22
CA ALA A 64 49.24 0.48 -3.80
C ALA A 64 50.45 -0.08 -4.56
N ILE A 65 50.50 0.08 -5.89
CA ILE A 65 51.68 -0.30 -6.71
C ILE A 65 52.93 0.44 -6.22
N ASN A 66 52.84 1.76 -6.04
CA ASN A 66 53.97 2.58 -5.60
C ASN A 66 54.47 2.23 -4.19
N SER A 67 53.63 1.59 -3.37
CA SER A 67 53.99 1.13 -2.03
C SER A 67 54.74 -0.22 -2.01
N VAL A 68 54.71 -0.97 -3.12
CA VAL A 68 55.43 -2.23 -3.26
C VAL A 68 56.90 -1.94 -3.53
N GLY A 69 57.76 -2.29 -2.59
CA GLY A 69 59.21 -2.23 -2.79
C GLY A 69 59.71 -3.30 -3.77
N SER A 70 60.86 -3.05 -4.40
CA SER A 70 61.54 -4.04 -5.26
C SER A 70 61.85 -5.32 -4.50
N GLN A 71 61.60 -6.48 -5.13
CA GLN A 71 61.87 -7.80 -4.57
C GLN A 71 63.21 -8.33 -5.07
N PHE A 72 63.91 -9.07 -4.22
CA PHE A 72 65.22 -9.65 -4.51
C PHE A 72 65.21 -11.14 -4.15
N SER A 73 65.85 -11.94 -4.99
CA SER A 73 65.86 -13.40 -4.91
C SER A 73 67.30 -13.93 -4.89
N LEU A 74 67.54 -14.99 -4.12
CA LEU A 74 68.80 -15.73 -4.15
C LEU A 74 68.86 -16.62 -5.40
N ARG A 75 69.82 -16.35 -6.30
CA ARG A 75 70.07 -17.12 -7.53
C ARG A 75 71.18 -18.13 -7.26
N ARG A 76 70.80 -19.35 -6.86
CA ARG A 76 71.76 -20.45 -6.60
C ARG A 76 72.53 -20.87 -7.85
N GLU A 77 71.94 -20.69 -9.03
CA GLU A 77 72.57 -20.94 -10.33
C GLU A 77 73.90 -20.19 -10.51
N PHE A 78 74.08 -19.03 -9.86
CA PHE A 78 75.36 -18.30 -9.93
C PHE A 78 76.47 -19.05 -9.22
N ALA A 79 76.19 -19.71 -8.10
CA ALA A 79 77.17 -20.56 -7.40
C ALA A 79 77.58 -21.74 -8.27
N ASP A 80 76.60 -22.42 -8.87
CA ASP A 80 76.83 -23.57 -9.75
C ASP A 80 77.69 -23.17 -10.97
N GLN A 81 77.44 -21.99 -11.56
CA GLN A 81 78.24 -21.45 -12.65
C GLN A 81 79.68 -21.15 -12.26
N GLN A 82 79.93 -20.66 -11.04
CA GLN A 82 81.30 -20.40 -10.59
C GLN A 82 82.04 -21.69 -10.20
N ILE A 83 81.33 -22.68 -9.65
CA ILE A 83 81.88 -24.01 -9.36
C ILE A 83 82.29 -24.69 -10.68
N ALA A 84 81.43 -24.66 -11.71
CA ALA A 84 81.74 -25.23 -13.02
C ALA A 84 82.99 -24.61 -13.67
N LYS A 85 83.30 -23.34 -13.38
CA LYS A 85 84.54 -22.69 -13.81
C LYS A 85 85.76 -23.30 -13.15
N VAL A 86 85.70 -23.57 -11.83
CA VAL A 86 86.80 -24.26 -11.12
C VAL A 86 87.03 -25.64 -11.72
N GLU A 87 85.97 -26.43 -11.88
CA GLU A 87 86.04 -27.76 -12.49
C GLU A 87 86.63 -27.71 -13.92
N GLN A 88 86.21 -26.72 -14.73
CA GLN A 88 86.76 -26.52 -16.07
C GLN A 88 88.25 -26.15 -16.06
N LEU A 89 88.72 -25.39 -15.06
CA LEU A 89 90.12 -25.04 -14.90
C LEU A 89 90.96 -26.28 -14.56
N PHE A 90 90.50 -27.10 -13.62
CA PHE A 90 91.21 -28.30 -13.18
C PHE A 90 91.14 -29.45 -14.21
N ALA A 91 90.07 -29.53 -15.01
CA ALA A 91 89.98 -30.47 -16.13
C ALA A 91 91.12 -30.30 -17.15
N ALA A 92 91.68 -29.10 -17.33
CA ALA A 92 92.82 -28.88 -18.21
C ALA A 92 94.09 -29.65 -17.77
N PHE A 93 94.14 -30.05 -16.50
CA PHE A 93 95.24 -30.75 -15.85
C PHE A 93 95.05 -32.27 -15.72
N GLU A 94 93.86 -32.82 -16.01
CA GLU A 94 93.62 -34.28 -15.85
C GLU A 94 94.37 -35.13 -16.89
N GLU A 95 94.63 -34.59 -18.09
CA GLU A 95 95.38 -35.24 -19.18
C GLU A 95 96.85 -34.78 -19.22
N THR A 96 97.54 -34.72 -18.08
CA THR A 96 98.98 -34.41 -18.02
C THR A 96 99.82 -35.70 -17.97
N GLU A 97 100.64 -35.92 -19.00
CA GLU A 97 101.75 -36.91 -19.02
C GLU A 97 103.07 -36.25 -18.60
N ASP A 98 104.13 -37.04 -18.31
CA ASP A 98 105.44 -36.55 -17.82
C ASP A 98 106.11 -35.50 -18.74
N ASP A 99 105.74 -35.43 -20.03
CA ASP A 99 106.27 -34.49 -21.03
C ASP A 99 105.37 -33.25 -21.27
N THR A 100 104.32 -33.04 -20.45
CA THR A 100 103.37 -31.92 -20.66
C THR A 100 104.01 -30.58 -20.30
N GLU A 101 104.04 -29.63 -21.23
CA GLU A 101 104.56 -28.28 -20.98
C GLU A 101 103.45 -27.31 -20.53
N LEU A 102 103.83 -26.24 -19.83
CA LEU A 102 102.91 -25.14 -19.46
C LEU A 102 102.15 -24.57 -20.67
N SER A 103 102.78 -24.57 -21.85
CA SER A 103 102.18 -24.08 -23.09
C SER A 103 100.93 -24.88 -23.49
N ASP A 104 100.89 -26.18 -23.20
CA ASP A 104 99.74 -27.05 -23.49
C ASP A 104 98.55 -26.76 -22.58
N ILE A 105 98.80 -26.52 -21.28
CA ILE A 105 97.76 -26.12 -20.31
C ILE A 105 97.16 -24.77 -20.70
N LYS A 106 97.99 -23.78 -21.04
CA LYS A 106 97.50 -22.48 -21.50
C LYS A 106 96.67 -22.60 -22.78
N ASN A 107 97.08 -23.45 -23.72
CA ASN A 107 96.31 -23.69 -24.94
C ASN A 107 94.94 -24.32 -24.66
N ARG A 108 94.83 -25.26 -23.70
CA ARG A 108 93.55 -25.83 -23.24
C ARG A 108 92.66 -24.78 -22.57
N LEU A 109 93.24 -23.90 -21.75
CA LEU A 109 92.50 -22.83 -21.06
C LEU A 109 92.11 -21.66 -21.98
N ASN A 110 92.83 -21.41 -23.07
CA ASN A 110 92.57 -20.27 -23.98
C ASN A 110 91.16 -20.22 -24.56
N SER A 111 90.48 -21.37 -24.69
CA SER A 111 89.09 -21.46 -25.17
C SER A 111 88.04 -21.44 -24.06
N THR A 112 88.44 -21.22 -22.80
CA THR A 112 87.57 -21.28 -21.62
C THR A 112 87.44 -19.91 -20.94
N GLU A 113 86.38 -19.70 -20.16
CA GLU A 113 86.14 -18.44 -19.43
C GLU A 113 87.10 -18.24 -18.24
N VAL A 114 87.89 -19.25 -17.91
CA VAL A 114 88.85 -19.24 -16.79
C VAL A 114 90.28 -18.90 -17.20
N ASN A 115 90.48 -18.54 -18.47
CA ASN A 115 91.77 -18.07 -18.94
C ASN A 115 92.22 -16.82 -18.16
N GLY A 116 93.42 -16.86 -17.59
CA GLY A 116 93.99 -15.75 -16.83
C GLY A 116 93.54 -15.65 -15.36
N PHE A 117 92.79 -16.62 -14.85
CA PHE A 117 92.45 -16.67 -13.42
C PHE A 117 93.67 -17.01 -12.54
N LEU A 118 94.61 -17.78 -13.10
CA LEU A 118 95.90 -18.12 -12.50
C LEU A 118 97.06 -17.58 -13.34
N GLY A 119 98.09 -17.09 -12.67
CA GLY A 119 99.34 -16.68 -13.29
C GLY A 119 100.22 -17.84 -13.72
N ASP A 120 101.24 -17.56 -14.53
CA ASP A 120 102.18 -18.56 -15.04
C ASP A 120 102.87 -19.38 -13.94
N ASP A 121 103.22 -18.72 -12.83
CA ASP A 121 103.86 -19.35 -11.68
C ASP A 121 102.91 -20.30 -10.94
N GLU A 122 101.63 -19.96 -10.82
CA GLU A 122 100.60 -20.77 -10.17
C GLU A 122 100.22 -21.98 -11.04
N LEU A 123 100.14 -21.80 -12.36
CA LEU A 123 99.90 -22.87 -13.31
C LEU A 123 101.07 -23.87 -13.35
N ASN A 124 102.33 -23.39 -13.30
CA ASN A 124 103.51 -24.25 -13.18
C ASN A 124 103.50 -25.03 -11.85
N LEU A 125 103.15 -24.38 -10.75
CA LEU A 125 103.08 -25.03 -9.44
C LEU A 125 102.02 -26.14 -9.42
N LEU A 126 100.87 -25.95 -10.09
CA LEU A 126 99.86 -27.00 -10.26
C LEU A 126 100.33 -28.10 -11.21
N LEU A 127 101.10 -27.78 -12.25
CA LEU A 127 101.63 -28.75 -13.21
C LEU A 127 102.65 -29.70 -12.56
N GLU A 128 103.50 -29.19 -11.66
CA GLU A 128 104.47 -29.97 -10.88
C GLU A 128 103.83 -30.75 -9.71
N ALA A 129 102.58 -30.44 -9.36
CA ALA A 129 101.88 -31.06 -8.25
C ALA A 129 101.33 -32.46 -8.58
N SER A 130 101.27 -33.33 -7.58
CA SER A 130 100.64 -34.65 -7.73
C SER A 130 99.15 -34.53 -8.10
N GLU A 131 98.60 -35.50 -8.84
CA GLU A 131 97.16 -35.57 -9.17
C GLU A 131 96.28 -35.46 -7.92
N ASN A 132 96.68 -36.10 -6.81
CA ASN A 132 95.97 -36.01 -5.54
C ASN A 132 95.99 -34.60 -4.94
N THR A 133 97.11 -33.88 -5.09
CA THR A 133 97.22 -32.49 -4.63
C THR A 133 96.30 -31.59 -5.45
N ARG A 134 96.28 -31.71 -6.78
CA ARG A 134 95.40 -30.94 -7.66
C ARG A 134 93.93 -31.15 -7.34
N ARG A 135 93.49 -32.41 -7.18
CA ARG A 135 92.12 -32.74 -6.74
C ARG A 135 91.80 -32.14 -5.37
N THR A 136 92.74 -32.17 -4.43
CA THR A 136 92.50 -31.56 -3.10
C THR A 136 92.33 -30.03 -3.21
N VAL A 137 93.07 -29.35 -4.10
CA VAL A 137 92.90 -27.91 -4.33
C VAL A 137 91.56 -27.60 -4.99
N GLU A 138 91.17 -28.39 -5.98
CA GLU A 138 89.86 -28.32 -6.63
C GLU A 138 88.73 -28.49 -5.62
N ASP A 139 88.72 -29.61 -4.87
CA ASP A 139 87.69 -29.94 -3.88
C ASP A 139 87.56 -28.85 -2.80
N VAL A 140 88.67 -28.33 -2.29
CA VAL A 140 88.68 -27.27 -1.28
C VAL A 140 88.10 -25.97 -1.85
N THR A 141 88.47 -25.60 -3.08
CA THR A 141 87.98 -24.39 -3.74
C THR A 141 86.48 -24.50 -4.04
N VAL A 142 86.04 -25.65 -4.57
CA VAL A 142 84.63 -25.93 -4.84
C VAL A 142 83.81 -25.92 -3.55
N THR A 143 84.30 -26.55 -2.49
CA THR A 143 83.62 -26.56 -1.18
C THR A 143 83.50 -25.16 -0.60
N ALA A 144 84.55 -24.34 -0.69
CA ALA A 144 84.52 -22.96 -0.21
C ALA A 144 83.51 -22.11 -0.99
N LEU A 145 83.48 -22.22 -2.32
CA LEU A 145 82.49 -21.53 -3.16
C LEU A 145 81.06 -22.01 -2.87
N GLN A 146 80.85 -23.31 -2.72
CA GLN A 146 79.53 -23.88 -2.45
C GLN A 146 78.97 -23.42 -1.11
N GLU A 147 79.79 -23.38 -0.06
CA GLU A 147 79.38 -22.94 1.28
C GLU A 147 79.10 -21.42 1.31
N VAL A 148 79.99 -20.63 0.71
CA VAL A 148 79.90 -19.17 0.74
C VAL A 148 78.80 -18.66 -0.19
N MET A 149 78.78 -19.11 -1.44
CA MET A 149 77.77 -18.72 -2.43
C MET A 149 76.45 -19.50 -2.30
N GLY A 150 76.38 -20.51 -1.42
CA GLY A 150 75.12 -21.10 -0.98
C GLY A 150 74.30 -20.16 -0.09
N ASN A 151 74.98 -19.16 0.51
CA ASN A 151 74.38 -18.12 1.35
C ASN A 151 74.15 -16.82 0.57
N ARG A 152 73.34 -15.91 1.13
CA ARG A 152 73.05 -14.60 0.53
C ARG A 152 74.33 -13.73 0.46
N ILE A 153 74.66 -13.29 -0.76
CA ILE A 153 75.65 -12.27 -1.06
C ILE A 153 74.95 -11.18 -1.86
N ASP A 154 74.75 -10.02 -1.23
CA ASP A 154 74.16 -8.88 -1.92
C ASP A 154 75.22 -8.03 -2.64
N THR A 155 74.76 -7.01 -3.36
CA THR A 155 75.64 -6.15 -4.17
C THR A 155 76.45 -5.15 -3.33
N SER A 156 76.34 -5.16 -2.00
CA SER A 156 77.14 -4.29 -1.15
C SER A 156 78.58 -4.78 -1.11
N SER A 157 79.53 -3.84 -1.17
CA SER A 157 80.96 -4.16 -1.06
C SER A 157 81.29 -4.88 0.26
N GLN A 158 80.54 -4.60 1.33
CA GLN A 158 80.69 -5.28 2.61
C GLN A 158 80.27 -6.76 2.53
N SER A 159 79.10 -7.07 1.95
CA SER A 159 78.64 -8.47 1.83
C SER A 159 79.58 -9.32 0.97
N ILE A 160 80.18 -8.73 -0.06
CA ILE A 160 81.15 -9.41 -0.93
C ILE A 160 82.45 -9.66 -0.15
N SER A 161 82.94 -8.67 0.59
CA SER A 161 84.12 -8.81 1.45
C SER A 161 83.92 -9.89 2.51
N GLU A 162 82.80 -9.87 3.24
CA GLU A 162 82.50 -10.87 4.27
C GLU A 162 82.35 -12.29 3.71
N ALA A 163 81.93 -12.41 2.45
CA ALA A 163 81.88 -13.69 1.74
C ALA A 163 83.29 -14.19 1.40
N ARG A 164 84.15 -13.30 0.90
CA ARG A 164 85.56 -13.61 0.58
C ARG A 164 86.36 -13.99 1.83
N ASP A 165 86.24 -13.22 2.92
CA ASP A 165 86.90 -13.52 4.20
C ASP A 165 86.49 -14.90 4.76
N ARG A 166 85.21 -15.28 4.56
CA ARG A 166 84.70 -16.60 4.93
C ARG A 166 85.30 -17.72 4.07
N ALA A 167 85.41 -17.50 2.76
CA ALA A 167 86.06 -18.46 1.87
C ALA A 167 87.54 -18.65 2.23
N GLU A 168 88.25 -17.54 2.49
CA GLU A 168 89.65 -17.56 2.93
C GLU A 168 89.82 -18.37 4.22
N THR A 169 88.93 -18.15 5.20
CA THR A 169 88.94 -18.92 6.46
C THR A 169 88.74 -20.43 6.22
N LEU A 170 87.86 -20.82 5.30
CA LEU A 170 87.62 -22.24 4.97
C LEU A 170 88.83 -22.87 4.28
N VAL A 171 89.46 -22.15 3.35
CA VAL A 171 90.66 -22.59 2.65
C VAL A 171 91.86 -22.68 3.60
N ASP A 172 92.02 -21.74 4.53
CA ASP A 172 93.11 -21.74 5.52
C ASP A 172 93.04 -22.88 6.54
N GLN A 173 91.85 -23.43 6.76
CA GLN A 173 91.64 -24.60 7.61
C GLN A 173 91.84 -25.93 6.87
N SER A 174 92.09 -25.90 5.56
CA SER A 174 92.31 -27.09 4.73
C SER A 174 93.71 -27.71 4.93
N PRO A 175 93.92 -28.99 4.55
CA PRO A 175 95.22 -29.65 4.66
C PRO A 175 96.25 -29.22 3.60
N LEU A 176 95.94 -28.22 2.76
CA LEU A 176 96.82 -27.73 1.70
C LEU A 176 98.08 -27.03 2.27
N SER A 177 99.19 -27.08 1.52
CA SER A 177 100.39 -26.28 1.83
C SER A 177 100.15 -24.79 1.56
N LEU A 178 101.02 -23.92 2.09
CA LEU A 178 100.89 -22.46 1.99
C LEU A 178 100.72 -21.99 0.53
N GLU A 179 101.45 -22.61 -0.40
CA GLU A 179 101.47 -22.22 -1.81
C GLU A 179 100.16 -22.62 -2.52
N PHE A 180 99.60 -23.79 -2.22
CA PHE A 180 98.30 -24.23 -2.78
C PHE A 180 97.10 -23.56 -2.12
N ARG A 181 97.20 -23.13 -0.86
CA ARG A 181 96.19 -22.26 -0.23
C ARG A 181 96.09 -20.92 -0.92
N ALA A 182 97.22 -20.32 -1.30
CA ALA A 182 97.24 -19.06 -2.03
C ALA A 182 96.50 -19.17 -3.38
N ILE A 183 96.66 -20.29 -4.09
CA ILE A 183 95.93 -20.59 -5.33
C ILE A 183 94.42 -20.72 -5.08
N ALA A 184 94.00 -21.52 -4.09
CA ALA A 184 92.59 -21.69 -3.76
C ALA A 184 91.92 -20.38 -3.28
N ASN A 185 92.65 -19.55 -2.53
CA ASN A 185 92.19 -18.22 -2.09
C ASN A 185 92.06 -17.25 -3.27
N SER A 186 93.05 -17.23 -4.17
CA SER A 186 93.02 -16.40 -5.39
C SER A 186 91.81 -16.74 -6.27
N LEU A 187 91.55 -18.04 -6.48
CA LEU A 187 90.40 -18.51 -7.24
C LEU A 187 89.09 -18.16 -6.54
N SER A 188 89.00 -18.39 -5.23
CA SER A 188 87.79 -18.08 -4.45
C SER A 188 87.47 -16.57 -4.48
N ASP A 189 88.48 -15.71 -4.32
CA ASP A 189 88.29 -14.25 -4.32
C ASP A 189 87.77 -13.73 -5.67
N GLN A 190 88.30 -14.25 -6.78
CA GLN A 190 87.89 -13.86 -8.13
C GLN A 190 86.51 -14.38 -8.51
N LEU A 191 86.12 -15.55 -7.99
CA LEU A 191 84.87 -16.22 -8.34
C LEU A 191 83.68 -15.83 -7.46
N ILE A 192 83.89 -15.32 -6.25
CA ILE A 192 82.77 -14.88 -5.40
C ILE A 192 82.07 -13.65 -6.00
N VAL A 193 80.83 -13.84 -6.45
CA VAL A 193 79.96 -12.80 -7.02
C VAL A 193 78.63 -12.65 -6.25
N PRO A 194 77.98 -11.47 -6.31
CA PRO A 194 76.66 -11.28 -5.73
C PRO A 194 75.63 -12.22 -6.34
N ASN A 195 74.91 -12.97 -5.49
CA ASN A 195 73.89 -13.93 -5.89
C ASN A 195 72.48 -13.53 -5.43
N TYR A 196 72.33 -12.41 -4.73
CA TYR A 196 71.04 -11.86 -4.32
C TYR A 196 70.68 -10.64 -5.17
N VAL A 197 69.92 -10.89 -6.23
CA VAL A 197 69.64 -9.92 -7.30
C VAL A 197 68.15 -9.65 -7.44
N PHE A 198 67.84 -8.52 -8.10
CA PHE A 198 66.46 -8.08 -8.35
C PHE A 198 65.65 -9.15 -9.09
N ASP A 199 64.46 -9.43 -8.58
CA ASP A 199 63.51 -10.36 -9.16
C ASP A 199 62.30 -9.59 -9.73
N SER A 200 62.29 -9.43 -11.05
CA SER A 200 61.23 -8.72 -11.75
C SER A 200 59.90 -9.46 -11.69
N GLU A 201 59.90 -10.79 -11.66
CA GLU A 201 58.67 -11.58 -11.63
C GLU A 201 58.04 -11.52 -10.24
N ALA A 202 58.84 -11.73 -9.18
CA ALA A 202 58.36 -11.64 -7.80
C ALA A 202 57.90 -10.22 -7.44
N THR A 203 58.55 -9.18 -7.98
CA THR A 203 58.11 -7.79 -7.81
C THR A 203 56.75 -7.56 -8.46
N ARG A 204 56.60 -7.98 -9.72
CA ARG A 204 55.34 -7.84 -10.46
C ARG A 204 54.19 -8.62 -9.84
N GLU A 205 54.46 -9.81 -9.31
CA GLU A 205 53.45 -10.61 -8.61
C GLU A 205 52.97 -9.90 -7.34
N LYS A 206 53.87 -9.30 -6.55
CA LYS A 206 53.49 -8.51 -5.38
C LYS A 206 52.76 -7.22 -5.74
N GLU A 207 53.16 -6.55 -6.83
CA GLU A 207 52.43 -5.40 -7.37
C GLU A 207 50.99 -5.78 -7.74
N GLN A 208 50.81 -6.91 -8.42
CA GLN A 208 49.48 -7.40 -8.79
C GLN A 208 48.64 -7.77 -7.56
N GLN A 209 49.23 -8.46 -6.58
CA GLN A 209 48.55 -8.77 -5.32
C GLN A 209 48.12 -7.50 -4.57
N ALA A 210 48.95 -6.45 -4.58
CA ALA A 210 48.62 -5.16 -3.98
C ALA A 210 47.46 -4.47 -4.71
N VAL A 211 47.40 -4.54 -6.05
CA VAL A 211 46.28 -4.03 -6.86
C VAL A 211 44.99 -4.79 -6.59
N ASP A 212 45.06 -6.12 -6.54
CA ASP A 212 43.90 -6.98 -6.32
C ASP A 212 43.33 -6.84 -4.89
N ALA A 213 44.16 -6.44 -3.93
CA ALA A 213 43.75 -6.14 -2.56
C ALA A 213 43.05 -4.78 -2.41
N VAL A 214 43.09 -3.89 -3.42
CA VAL A 214 42.39 -2.59 -3.35
C VAL A 214 40.89 -2.79 -3.57
N GLU A 215 40.11 -2.59 -2.52
CA GLU A 215 38.66 -2.54 -2.61
C GLU A 215 38.19 -1.31 -3.42
N PRO A 216 37.21 -1.48 -4.33
CA PRO A 216 36.64 -0.36 -5.06
C PRO A 216 36.02 0.70 -4.14
N VAL A 217 36.27 1.97 -4.46
CA VAL A 217 35.65 3.10 -3.75
C VAL A 217 34.22 3.26 -4.24
N ILE A 218 33.25 2.81 -3.45
CA ILE A 218 31.82 2.87 -3.79
C ILE A 218 31.17 4.07 -3.13
N ILE A 219 30.49 4.91 -3.92
CA ILE A 219 29.56 5.92 -3.43
C ILE A 219 28.18 5.26 -3.33
N GLN A 220 27.60 5.20 -2.14
CA GLN A 220 26.30 4.56 -1.91
C GLN A 220 25.12 5.50 -2.17
N GLU A 221 23.99 4.96 -2.61
CA GLU A 221 22.73 5.70 -2.67
C GLU A 221 22.36 6.25 -1.28
N GLY A 222 21.98 7.52 -1.22
CA GLY A 222 21.67 8.24 0.03
C GLY A 222 22.88 8.78 0.80
N GLN A 223 24.11 8.45 0.39
CA GLN A 223 25.33 8.99 0.99
C GLN A 223 25.37 10.52 0.84
N LEU A 224 25.68 11.23 1.92
CA LEU A 224 25.84 12.69 1.91
C LEU A 224 27.14 13.07 1.18
N LEU A 225 27.02 13.84 0.10
CA LEU A 225 28.15 14.27 -0.73
C LEU A 225 28.66 15.66 -0.34
N VAL A 226 27.76 16.56 0.08
CA VAL A 226 28.10 17.90 0.58
C VAL A 226 27.01 18.38 1.55
N ASN A 227 27.44 19.03 2.64
CA ASN A 227 26.51 19.64 3.60
C ASN A 227 26.06 21.02 3.12
N GLN A 228 24.88 21.45 3.57
CA GLN A 228 24.45 22.83 3.44
C GLN A 228 25.49 23.79 4.05
N GLY A 229 25.85 24.83 3.30
CA GLY A 229 26.84 25.84 3.70
C GLY A 229 28.30 25.46 3.44
N GLU A 230 28.57 24.24 2.95
CA GLU A 230 29.92 23.79 2.61
C GLU A 230 30.32 24.24 1.19
N VAL A 231 31.60 24.52 0.98
CA VAL A 231 32.14 24.91 -0.33
C VAL A 231 32.27 23.67 -1.21
N VAL A 232 31.67 23.72 -2.40
CA VAL A 232 31.70 22.64 -3.37
C VAL A 232 33.06 22.66 -4.06
N THR A 233 34.00 21.89 -3.50
CA THR A 233 35.33 21.69 -4.10
C THR A 233 35.22 21.00 -5.45
N ARG A 234 36.28 21.05 -6.27
CA ARG A 234 36.31 20.35 -7.57
C ARG A 234 36.10 18.85 -7.45
N GLU A 235 36.55 18.24 -6.34
CA GLU A 235 36.35 16.82 -6.09
C GLU A 235 34.88 16.50 -5.75
N ILE A 236 34.26 17.32 -4.91
CA ILE A 236 32.83 17.21 -4.59
C ILE A 236 32.00 17.41 -5.87
N TYR A 237 32.32 18.42 -6.68
CA TYR A 237 31.66 18.68 -7.96
C TYR A 237 31.74 17.47 -8.89
N ARG A 238 32.92 16.85 -9.04
CA ARG A 238 33.09 15.61 -9.82
C ARG A 238 32.24 14.46 -9.27
N LYS A 239 32.18 14.28 -7.95
CA LYS A 239 31.31 13.25 -7.32
C LYS A 239 29.83 13.53 -7.60
N LEU A 240 29.42 14.80 -7.57
CA LEU A 240 28.07 15.22 -7.92
C LEU A 240 27.74 14.95 -9.40
N GLU A 241 28.68 15.18 -10.30
CA GLU A 241 28.56 14.89 -11.73
C GLU A 241 28.49 13.38 -11.99
N LEU A 242 29.42 12.62 -11.40
CA LEU A 242 29.49 11.15 -11.50
C LEU A 242 28.20 10.48 -11.02
N THR A 243 27.63 10.98 -9.93
CA THR A 243 26.39 10.45 -9.36
C THR A 243 25.13 10.99 -10.07
N GLY A 244 25.27 11.90 -11.03
CA GLY A 244 24.14 12.52 -11.72
C GLY A 244 23.25 13.37 -10.81
N ALA A 245 23.82 13.92 -9.73
CA ALA A 245 23.14 14.82 -8.80
C ALA A 245 22.95 16.24 -9.37
N ILE A 246 23.81 16.64 -10.31
CA ILE A 246 23.84 18.00 -10.90
C ILE A 246 23.62 18.02 -12.42
N ASP A 247 23.33 16.88 -13.06
CA ASP A 247 23.09 16.82 -14.50
C ASP A 247 21.66 17.26 -14.86
N PRO A 248 21.47 18.41 -15.55
CA PRO A 248 20.15 18.92 -15.93
C PRO A 248 19.47 18.11 -17.04
N ASN A 249 20.17 17.19 -17.73
CA ASN A 249 19.61 16.39 -18.83
C ASN A 249 18.95 15.08 -18.38
N ARG A 250 18.44 15.00 -17.14
CA ARG A 250 17.94 13.74 -16.58
C ARG A 250 16.89 13.05 -17.46
N SER A 251 17.20 11.77 -17.69
CA SER A 251 16.35 10.67 -18.18
C SER A 251 14.84 10.90 -18.00
N PHE A 252 14.07 10.71 -19.07
CA PHE A 252 12.60 10.66 -19.02
C PHE A 252 12.04 9.47 -18.22
N ALA A 253 12.89 8.64 -17.58
CA ALA A 253 12.46 7.46 -16.84
C ALA A 253 11.52 7.73 -15.66
N PRO A 254 11.72 8.75 -14.78
CA PRO A 254 10.76 9.04 -13.71
C PRO A 254 9.40 9.50 -14.26
N LEU A 255 9.40 10.25 -15.36
CA LEU A 255 8.18 10.63 -16.08
C LEU A 255 7.46 9.38 -16.60
N PHE A 256 8.18 8.53 -17.32
CA PHE A 256 7.64 7.29 -17.87
C PHE A 256 7.12 6.36 -16.77
N GLY A 257 7.87 6.18 -15.68
CA GLY A 257 7.48 5.37 -14.52
C GLY A 257 6.22 5.91 -13.82
N ALA A 258 6.13 7.22 -13.62
CA ALA A 258 4.96 7.87 -13.04
C ALA A 258 3.70 7.66 -13.89
N TYR A 259 3.80 7.83 -15.22
CA TYR A 259 2.68 7.57 -16.13
C TYR A 259 2.37 6.07 -16.25
N LEU A 260 3.37 5.18 -16.25
CA LEU A 260 3.14 3.74 -16.26
C LEU A 260 2.36 3.29 -15.02
N LEU A 261 2.77 3.77 -13.84
CA LEU A 261 2.08 3.48 -12.58
C LEU A 261 0.67 4.07 -12.54
N SER A 262 0.50 5.34 -12.95
CA SER A 262 -0.82 5.98 -13.10
C SER A 262 -1.73 5.17 -14.03
N GLY A 263 -1.20 4.66 -15.13
CA GLY A 263 -1.91 3.82 -16.10
C GLY A 263 -2.37 2.51 -15.46
N LEU A 264 -1.47 1.81 -14.76
CA LEU A 264 -1.79 0.55 -14.09
C LEU A 264 -2.87 0.73 -13.00
N LEU A 265 -2.76 1.78 -12.19
CA LEU A 265 -3.75 2.12 -11.17
C LEU A 265 -5.11 2.48 -11.78
N THR A 266 -5.13 3.30 -12.83
CA THR A 266 -6.36 3.72 -13.51
C THR A 266 -7.06 2.54 -14.21
N ILE A 267 -6.29 1.67 -14.87
CA ILE A 267 -6.81 0.45 -15.52
C ILE A 267 -7.33 -0.52 -14.45
N GLY A 268 -6.60 -0.73 -13.35
CA GLY A 268 -7.06 -1.56 -12.23
C GLY A 268 -8.37 -1.05 -11.63
N PHE A 269 -8.49 0.27 -11.45
CA PHE A 269 -9.72 0.91 -11.00
C PHE A 269 -10.89 0.67 -11.96
N LEU A 270 -10.67 0.89 -13.27
CA LEU A 270 -11.68 0.62 -14.30
C LEU A 270 -12.10 -0.85 -14.34
N PHE A 271 -11.16 -1.78 -14.17
CA PHE A 271 -11.44 -3.21 -14.13
C PHE A 271 -12.37 -3.57 -12.96
N MET A 272 -12.08 -3.05 -11.76
CA MET A 272 -12.94 -3.24 -10.59
C MET A 272 -14.32 -2.58 -10.77
N LEU A 273 -14.38 -1.42 -11.42
CA LEU A 273 -15.62 -0.71 -11.73
C LEU A 273 -16.52 -1.49 -12.70
N ILE A 274 -15.97 -2.07 -13.76
CA ILE A 274 -16.74 -2.88 -14.73
C ILE A 274 -17.35 -4.11 -14.06
N ARG A 275 -16.68 -4.65 -13.03
CA ARG A 275 -17.16 -5.79 -12.26
C ARG A 275 -18.14 -5.39 -11.13
N SER A 276 -18.38 -4.12 -10.88
CA SER A 276 -19.33 -3.67 -9.85
C SER A 276 -20.78 -3.98 -10.23
N LYS A 277 -21.60 -4.40 -9.26
CA LYS A 277 -23.06 -4.54 -9.44
C LYS A 277 -23.75 -3.21 -9.77
N ILE A 278 -23.09 -2.09 -9.48
CA ILE A 278 -23.59 -0.73 -9.60
C ILE A 278 -22.95 0.00 -10.80
N GLN A 279 -22.41 -0.75 -11.78
CA GLN A 279 -21.80 -0.21 -13.00
C GLN A 279 -22.64 0.89 -13.67
N GLN A 280 -23.97 0.72 -13.73
CA GLN A 280 -24.87 1.68 -14.37
C GLN A 280 -24.91 3.05 -13.68
N LEU A 281 -24.66 3.12 -12.37
CA LEU A 281 -24.58 4.37 -11.64
C LEU A 281 -23.27 5.11 -11.96
N LEU A 282 -22.15 4.39 -12.04
CA LEU A 282 -20.83 4.95 -12.32
C LEU A 282 -20.62 5.31 -13.80
N LEU A 283 -21.45 4.76 -14.70
CA LEU A 283 -21.55 5.24 -16.08
C LEU A 283 -22.19 6.64 -16.18
N ARG A 284 -22.70 7.20 -15.08
CA ARG A 284 -23.10 8.62 -15.03
C ARG A 284 -21.84 9.48 -14.88
N PRO A 285 -21.51 10.34 -15.85
CA PRO A 285 -20.24 11.09 -15.85
C PRO A 285 -20.07 11.97 -14.62
N LYS A 286 -21.16 12.54 -14.09
CA LYS A 286 -21.15 13.35 -12.86
C LYS A 286 -20.64 12.56 -11.65
N ILE A 287 -21.04 11.30 -11.51
CA ILE A 287 -20.66 10.45 -10.38
C ILE A 287 -19.19 10.07 -10.49
N LEU A 288 -18.74 9.66 -11.69
CA LEU A 288 -17.33 9.30 -11.91
C LEU A 288 -16.39 10.50 -11.69
N ILE A 289 -16.77 11.70 -12.16
CA ILE A 289 -16.03 12.94 -11.89
C ILE A 289 -15.92 13.19 -10.39
N THR A 290 -17.01 13.00 -9.62
CA THR A 290 -16.98 13.16 -8.16
C THR A 290 -16.05 12.14 -7.51
N VAL A 291 -16.08 10.86 -7.92
CA VAL A 291 -15.18 9.82 -7.38
C VAL A 291 -13.72 10.17 -7.63
N TYR A 292 -13.35 10.52 -8.88
CA TYR A 292 -11.98 10.94 -9.19
C TYR A 292 -11.60 12.25 -8.49
N GLY A 293 -12.51 13.20 -8.38
CA GLY A 293 -12.31 14.43 -7.62
C GLY A 293 -12.02 14.18 -6.15
N LEU A 294 -12.74 13.23 -5.51
CA LEU A 294 -12.47 12.81 -4.13
C LEU A 294 -11.09 12.15 -4.01
N LEU A 295 -10.73 11.25 -4.93
CA LEU A 295 -9.39 10.64 -4.93
C LEU A 295 -8.27 11.68 -5.06
N LEU A 296 -8.42 12.65 -5.97
CA LEU A 296 -7.46 13.75 -6.13
C LEU A 296 -7.42 14.66 -4.89
N LEU A 297 -8.57 14.94 -4.27
CA LEU A 297 -8.64 15.67 -3.00
C LEU A 297 -7.88 14.94 -1.90
N GLN A 298 -8.05 13.63 -1.78
CA GLN A 298 -7.33 12.80 -0.80
C GLN A 298 -5.81 12.86 -1.03
N LEU A 299 -5.36 12.76 -2.29
CA LEU A 299 -3.95 12.91 -2.64
C LEU A 299 -3.43 14.32 -2.30
N GLY A 300 -4.24 15.37 -2.51
CA GLY A 300 -3.90 16.73 -2.07
C GLY A 300 -3.74 16.85 -0.56
N ILE A 301 -4.60 16.20 0.24
CA ILE A 301 -4.45 16.13 1.70
C ILE A 301 -3.16 15.41 2.08
N PHE A 302 -2.84 14.28 1.42
CA PHE A 302 -1.60 13.55 1.66
C PHE A 302 -0.36 14.37 1.29
N PHE A 303 -0.42 15.14 0.20
CA PHE A 303 0.65 16.06 -0.18
C PHE A 303 0.89 17.11 0.91
N GLY A 304 -0.18 17.69 1.46
CA GLY A 304 -0.09 18.63 2.59
C GLY A 304 0.55 18.01 3.84
N VAL A 305 0.21 16.75 4.14
CA VAL A 305 0.84 15.99 5.24
C VAL A 305 2.33 15.74 4.98
N GLY A 306 2.70 15.39 3.74
CA GLY A 306 4.10 15.24 3.32
C GLY A 306 4.88 16.54 3.48
N TYR A 307 4.30 17.67 3.08
CA TYR A 307 4.89 19.00 3.24
C TYR A 307 5.15 19.34 4.73
N ILE A 308 4.17 19.09 5.61
CA ILE A 308 4.36 19.21 7.08
C ILE A 308 5.50 18.30 7.56
N GLY A 309 5.66 17.12 6.95
CA GLY A 309 6.72 16.18 7.29
C GLY A 309 8.14 16.67 6.97
N ILE A 310 8.29 17.56 5.99
CA ILE A 310 9.58 18.19 5.67
C ILE A 310 9.98 19.17 6.77
N GLU A 311 9.04 19.97 7.28
CA GLU A 311 9.34 21.07 8.22
C GLU A 311 9.38 20.62 9.69
N PHE A 312 8.57 19.63 10.09
CA PHE A 312 8.36 19.30 11.51
C PHE A 312 8.85 17.91 11.92
N THR A 313 8.51 16.86 11.18
CA THR A 313 8.83 15.47 11.58
C THR A 313 8.71 14.46 10.44
N THR A 314 9.66 13.52 10.36
CA THR A 314 9.61 12.41 9.40
C THR A 314 8.46 11.42 9.67
N TYR A 315 7.77 11.54 10.80
CA TYR A 315 6.61 10.71 11.16
C TYR A 315 5.25 11.32 10.78
N ALA A 316 5.23 12.49 10.12
CA ALA A 316 3.98 13.18 9.75
C ALA A 316 3.04 12.31 8.90
N TYR A 317 3.56 11.38 8.09
CA TYR A 317 2.75 10.49 7.26
C TYR A 317 1.71 9.67 8.07
N VAL A 318 1.95 9.43 9.37
CA VAL A 318 1.01 8.72 10.25
C VAL A 318 -0.24 9.56 10.55
N LEU A 319 -0.16 10.88 10.42
CA LEU A 319 -1.30 11.79 10.61
C LEU A 319 -2.28 11.75 9.43
N ALA A 320 -1.87 11.24 8.27
CA ALA A 320 -2.66 11.22 7.05
C ALA A 320 -4.00 10.49 7.24
N PRO A 321 -5.17 11.08 6.91
CA PRO A 321 -6.48 10.44 7.09
C PRO A 321 -6.74 9.38 6.01
N THR A 322 -6.06 8.25 6.10
CA THR A 322 -5.96 7.21 5.06
C THR A 322 -7.28 6.51 4.75
N ALA A 323 -8.27 6.58 5.64
CA ALA A 323 -9.57 5.94 5.45
C ALA A 323 -10.65 6.86 4.87
N PHE A 324 -10.44 8.19 4.83
CA PHE A 324 -11.49 9.18 4.53
C PHE A 324 -12.26 8.89 3.22
N VAL A 325 -11.61 8.98 2.07
CA VAL A 325 -12.30 8.78 0.78
C VAL A 325 -12.76 7.34 0.57
N VAL A 326 -12.02 6.36 1.12
CA VAL A 326 -12.41 4.95 1.02
C VAL A 326 -13.72 4.68 1.76
N LEU A 327 -13.89 5.24 2.97
CA LEU A 327 -15.13 5.16 3.74
C LEU A 327 -16.30 5.83 3.01
N LEU A 328 -16.09 7.03 2.47
CA LEU A 328 -17.11 7.71 1.69
C LEU A 328 -17.59 6.86 0.51
N LEU A 329 -16.67 6.28 -0.25
CA LEU A 329 -17.01 5.48 -1.43
C LEU A 329 -17.62 4.12 -1.06
N ARG A 330 -17.24 3.54 0.10
CA ARG A 330 -17.91 2.36 0.65
C ARG A 330 -19.38 2.64 0.99
N ILE A 331 -19.68 3.82 1.54
CA ILE A 331 -21.05 4.21 1.93
C ILE A 331 -21.88 4.62 0.71
N LEU A 332 -21.32 5.42 -0.20
CA LEU A 332 -22.07 6.05 -1.30
C LEU A 332 -22.16 5.21 -2.58
N VAL A 333 -21.23 4.28 -2.78
CA VAL A 333 -21.11 3.52 -4.03
C VAL A 333 -21.20 2.03 -3.76
N ASP A 334 -20.06 1.35 -3.56
CA ASP A 334 -20.01 -0.08 -3.30
C ASP A 334 -18.65 -0.52 -2.73
N GLU A 335 -18.54 -1.81 -2.43
CA GLU A 335 -17.31 -2.43 -1.95
C GLU A 335 -16.16 -2.37 -2.95
N ARG A 336 -16.44 -2.65 -4.23
CA ARG A 336 -15.39 -2.88 -5.24
C ARG A 336 -14.70 -1.57 -5.60
N VAL A 337 -15.46 -0.48 -5.69
CA VAL A 337 -14.96 0.87 -5.89
C VAL A 337 -14.20 1.35 -4.66
N ALA A 338 -14.67 1.04 -3.45
CA ALA A 338 -13.93 1.35 -2.22
C ALA A 338 -12.57 0.63 -2.17
N LEU A 339 -12.51 -0.66 -2.52
CA LEU A 339 -11.24 -1.42 -2.62
C LEU A 339 -10.32 -0.87 -3.70
N ALA A 340 -10.85 -0.54 -4.87
CA ALA A 340 -10.06 0.07 -5.95
C ALA A 340 -9.48 1.42 -5.52
N SER A 341 -10.27 2.20 -4.80
CA SER A 341 -9.86 3.48 -4.22
C SER A 341 -8.79 3.29 -3.16
N ALA A 342 -8.93 2.27 -2.30
CA ALA A 342 -7.94 1.91 -1.30
C ALA A 342 -6.57 1.55 -1.92
N LEU A 343 -6.56 0.89 -3.09
CA LEU A 343 -5.33 0.58 -3.82
C LEU A 343 -4.64 1.86 -4.32
N ILE A 344 -5.40 2.82 -4.87
CA ILE A 344 -4.88 4.11 -5.31
C ILE A 344 -4.34 4.90 -4.11
N THR A 345 -5.12 5.02 -3.04
CA THR A 345 -4.69 5.78 -1.85
C THR A 345 -3.49 5.12 -1.16
N MET A 346 -3.39 3.80 -1.16
CA MET A 346 -2.22 3.09 -0.64
C MET A 346 -0.96 3.39 -1.46
N ILE A 347 -1.00 3.18 -2.78
CA ILE A 347 0.21 3.25 -3.62
C ILE A 347 0.53 4.70 -3.97
N ALA A 348 -0.38 5.41 -4.62
CA ALA A 348 -0.14 6.80 -4.99
C ALA A 348 -0.09 7.70 -3.77
N GLY A 349 -0.93 7.44 -2.75
CA GLY A 349 -0.95 8.26 -1.55
C GLY A 349 0.30 8.12 -0.68
N SER A 350 0.91 6.93 -0.59
CA SER A 350 2.19 6.79 0.13
C SER A 350 3.33 7.51 -0.57
N ILE A 351 3.41 7.46 -1.91
CA ILE A 351 4.38 8.23 -2.69
C ILE A 351 4.19 9.72 -2.44
N VAL A 352 2.95 10.22 -2.59
CA VAL A 352 2.61 11.64 -2.42
C VAL A 352 2.84 12.13 -0.99
N ALA A 353 2.51 11.33 0.02
CA ALA A 353 2.76 11.66 1.43
C ALA A 353 4.26 11.65 1.79
N SER A 354 5.09 11.00 0.98
CA SER A 354 6.55 11.03 1.11
C SER A 354 7.20 12.14 0.27
N PHE A 355 6.46 13.18 -0.15
CA PHE A 355 7.04 14.29 -0.89
C PHE A 355 8.27 14.87 -0.17
N GLY A 356 9.37 15.06 -0.91
CA GLY A 356 10.65 15.54 -0.37
C GLY A 356 11.42 14.53 0.48
N GLN A 357 10.92 13.29 0.61
CA GLN A 357 11.54 12.19 1.36
C GLN A 357 11.51 10.90 0.54
N ASN A 358 12.27 9.89 0.96
CA ASN A 358 12.18 8.57 0.32
C ASN A 358 10.92 7.83 0.79
N THR A 359 10.13 7.31 -0.16
CA THR A 359 8.97 6.47 0.17
C THR A 359 9.44 5.18 0.83
N SER A 360 9.11 5.02 2.12
CA SER A 360 9.45 3.82 2.88
C SER A 360 8.39 2.74 2.70
N PHE A 361 8.83 1.47 2.66
CA PHE A 361 7.94 0.31 2.74
C PHE A 361 6.97 0.40 3.92
N MET A 362 7.42 0.94 5.07
CA MET A 362 6.58 1.13 6.26
C MET A 362 5.40 2.08 6.01
N THR A 363 5.62 3.15 5.23
CA THR A 363 4.57 4.11 4.86
C THR A 363 3.51 3.44 3.99
N VAL A 364 3.92 2.62 3.03
CA VAL A 364 3.00 1.85 2.17
C VAL A 364 2.14 0.90 3.01
N VAL A 365 2.74 0.16 3.94
CA VAL A 365 2.02 -0.78 4.82
C VAL A 365 1.04 -0.05 5.75
N TYR A 366 1.44 1.10 6.31
CA TYR A 366 0.54 1.90 7.14
C TYR A 366 -0.67 2.41 6.34
N PHE A 367 -0.44 2.95 5.15
CA PHE A 367 -1.53 3.41 4.26
C PHE A 367 -2.43 2.25 3.81
N ALA A 368 -1.84 1.09 3.52
CA ALA A 368 -2.58 -0.14 3.20
C ALA A 368 -3.56 -0.50 4.32
N THR A 369 -3.06 -0.49 5.56
CA THR A 369 -3.85 -0.85 6.75
C THR A 369 -5.02 0.10 6.92
N GLY A 370 -4.77 1.41 6.91
CA GLY A 370 -5.82 2.40 7.09
C GLY A 370 -6.86 2.39 5.96
N SER A 371 -6.42 2.28 4.70
CA SER A 371 -7.31 2.31 3.53
C SER A 371 -8.09 1.00 3.34
N PHE A 372 -7.45 -0.18 3.36
CA PHE A 372 -8.15 -1.45 3.11
C PHE A 372 -9.05 -1.87 4.27
N LEU A 373 -8.57 -1.72 5.51
CA LEU A 373 -9.32 -2.20 6.66
C LEU A 373 -10.61 -1.40 6.87
N ALA A 374 -10.60 -0.11 6.52
CA ALA A 374 -11.79 0.73 6.51
C ALA A 374 -12.94 0.17 5.65
N VAL A 375 -12.64 -0.53 4.55
CA VAL A 375 -13.66 -1.14 3.69
C VAL A 375 -14.41 -2.26 4.42
N PHE A 376 -13.67 -3.09 5.16
CA PHE A 376 -14.22 -4.27 5.84
C PHE A 376 -14.85 -3.94 7.19
N LEU A 377 -14.45 -2.84 7.83
CA LEU A 377 -15.00 -2.40 9.11
C LEU A 377 -16.39 -1.73 8.99
N VAL A 378 -16.85 -1.44 7.76
CA VAL A 378 -18.11 -0.74 7.52
C VAL A 378 -19.01 -1.56 6.58
N GLU A 379 -20.13 -2.00 7.13
CA GLU A 379 -21.24 -2.60 6.38
C GLU A 379 -22.08 -1.52 5.66
N PRO A 380 -22.71 -1.84 4.51
CA PRO A 380 -23.68 -0.95 3.88
C PRO A 380 -24.88 -0.68 4.79
N LYS A 381 -25.46 0.54 4.71
CA LYS A 381 -26.65 0.99 5.50
C LYS A 381 -26.44 1.11 7.01
N ILE A 382 -25.22 1.39 7.45
CA ILE A 382 -24.89 1.54 8.86
C ILE A 382 -25.50 2.80 9.50
N GLN A 383 -26.09 2.64 10.70
CA GLN A 383 -26.45 3.74 11.59
C GLN A 383 -25.21 4.55 12.00
N ARG A 384 -25.31 5.89 12.06
CA ARG A 384 -24.19 6.80 12.41
C ARG A 384 -23.36 6.34 13.63
N LYS A 385 -24.01 5.73 14.62
CA LYS A 385 -23.36 5.15 15.82
C LYS A 385 -22.35 4.05 15.47
N ARG A 386 -22.68 3.11 14.57
CA ARG A 386 -21.74 2.04 14.21
C ARG A 386 -20.58 2.57 13.37
N LEU A 387 -20.79 3.59 12.53
CA LEU A 387 -19.69 4.22 11.79
C LEU A 387 -18.67 4.89 12.73
N PHE A 388 -19.14 5.56 13.78
CA PHE A 388 -18.26 6.10 14.81
C PHE A 388 -17.46 5.00 15.54
N LEU A 389 -18.12 3.89 15.90
CA LEU A 389 -17.46 2.73 16.52
C LEU A 389 -16.41 2.09 15.60
N SER A 390 -16.71 1.93 14.30
CA SER A 390 -15.75 1.44 13.30
C SER A 390 -14.51 2.32 13.23
N GLY A 391 -14.68 3.63 13.42
CA GLY A 391 -13.58 4.58 13.44
C GLY A 391 -12.72 4.54 14.72
N VAL A 392 -13.32 4.30 15.89
CA VAL A 392 -12.56 4.02 17.13
C VAL A 392 -11.73 2.75 16.96
N LEU A 393 -12.33 1.69 16.40
CA LEU A 393 -11.65 0.43 16.12
C LEU A 393 -10.49 0.63 15.12
N LEU A 394 -10.70 1.41 14.07
CA LEU A 394 -9.65 1.78 13.13
C LEU A 394 -8.49 2.51 13.82
N GLY A 395 -8.79 3.42 14.76
CA GLY A 395 -7.77 4.10 15.57
C GLY A 395 -6.91 3.12 16.38
N ILE A 396 -7.54 2.15 17.06
CA ILE A 396 -6.83 1.10 17.82
C ILE A 396 -5.92 0.30 16.88
N ILE A 397 -6.42 -0.09 15.71
CA ILE A 397 -5.65 -0.89 14.76
C ILE A 397 -4.49 -0.09 14.17
N ASN A 398 -4.69 1.20 13.88
CA ASN A 398 -3.61 2.09 13.45
C ASN A 398 -2.51 2.20 14.51
N ILE A 399 -2.84 2.29 15.80
CA ILE A 399 -1.85 2.27 16.89
C ILE A 399 -1.07 0.96 16.87
N ILE A 400 -1.77 -0.19 16.86
CA ILE A 400 -1.13 -1.51 16.85
C ILE A 400 -0.20 -1.64 15.65
N MET A 401 -0.65 -1.20 14.47
CA MET A 401 0.14 -1.24 13.25
C MET A 401 1.40 -0.38 13.35
N VAL A 402 1.28 0.87 13.81
CA VAL A 402 2.44 1.76 13.95
C VAL A 402 3.44 1.25 14.96
N LEU A 403 2.98 0.69 16.09
CA LEU A 403 3.87 0.06 17.07
C LEU A 403 4.57 -1.18 16.50
N ALA A 404 3.85 -2.02 15.74
CA ALA A 404 4.43 -3.16 15.06
C ALA A 404 5.54 -2.73 14.08
N LEU A 405 5.26 -1.73 13.24
CA LEU A 405 6.25 -1.18 12.30
C LEU A 405 7.45 -0.54 13.01
N LEU A 406 7.21 0.11 14.16
CA LEU A 406 8.27 0.68 14.99
C LEU A 406 9.20 -0.40 15.55
N PHE A 407 8.65 -1.47 16.12
CA PHE A 407 9.47 -2.57 16.67
C PHE A 407 10.23 -3.33 15.57
N LEU A 408 9.65 -3.49 14.38
CA LEU A 408 10.33 -4.10 13.23
C LEU A 408 11.55 -3.31 12.75
N ARG A 409 11.59 -1.99 12.98
CA ARG A 409 12.71 -1.14 12.58
C ARG A 409 13.97 -1.37 13.43
N ASN A 410 13.86 -2.09 14.56
CA ASN A 410 14.95 -2.38 15.50
C ASN A 410 15.73 -1.13 15.94
N THR A 411 15.03 0.00 16.12
CA THR A 411 15.59 1.26 16.62
C THR A 411 15.36 1.42 18.12
N GLN A 412 16.13 2.29 18.78
CA GLN A 412 15.86 2.67 20.18
C GLN A 412 14.45 3.27 20.28
N VAL A 413 13.56 2.58 20.98
CA VAL A 413 12.17 3.02 21.20
C VAL A 413 12.11 3.85 22.47
N THR A 414 11.73 5.12 22.35
CA THR A 414 11.46 6.00 23.50
C THR A 414 9.96 6.10 23.75
N TRP A 415 9.56 6.32 25.01
CA TRP A 415 8.16 6.53 25.38
C TRP A 415 7.54 7.75 24.69
N GLU A 416 8.33 8.80 24.47
CA GLU A 416 7.90 10.00 23.74
C GLU A 416 7.53 9.67 22.29
N MET A 417 8.35 8.86 21.61
CA MET A 417 8.10 8.43 20.24
C MET A 417 6.83 7.57 20.14
N VAL A 418 6.65 6.65 21.08
CA VAL A 418 5.43 5.81 21.18
C VAL A 418 4.19 6.68 21.39
N ALA A 419 4.24 7.64 22.31
CA ALA A 419 3.13 8.55 22.58
C ALA A 419 2.79 9.41 21.36
N TYR A 420 3.79 9.98 20.71
CA TYR A 420 3.62 10.83 19.53
C TYR A 420 2.99 10.08 18.35
N LEU A 421 3.54 8.93 18.00
CA LEU A 421 3.05 8.08 16.92
C LEU A 421 1.64 7.54 17.19
N SER A 422 1.35 7.15 18.43
CA SER A 422 0.01 6.71 18.82
C SER A 422 -1.00 7.87 18.73
N GLY A 423 -0.60 9.07 19.15
CA GLY A 423 -1.43 10.28 19.04
C GLY A 423 -1.75 10.62 17.58
N PHE A 424 -0.78 10.52 16.68
CA PHE A 424 -0.98 10.69 15.24
C PHE A 424 -1.89 9.63 14.64
N ALA A 425 -1.70 8.35 15.01
CA ALA A 425 -2.54 7.26 14.54
C ALA A 425 -4.03 7.42 14.93
N ILE A 426 -4.29 7.84 16.18
CA ILE A 426 -5.65 8.16 16.66
C ILE A 426 -6.21 9.37 15.89
N THR A 427 -5.41 10.42 15.74
CA THR A 427 -5.84 11.65 15.06
C THR A 427 -6.16 11.38 13.59
N SER A 428 -5.38 10.56 12.90
CA SER A 428 -5.66 10.13 11.53
C SER A 428 -7.02 9.43 11.42
N ALA A 429 -7.29 8.48 12.32
CA ALA A 429 -8.56 7.75 12.32
C ALA A 429 -9.75 8.67 12.61
N LEU A 430 -9.63 9.53 13.64
CA LEU A 430 -10.66 10.53 13.98
C LEU A 430 -10.90 11.51 12.84
N LEU A 431 -9.83 12.04 12.23
CA LEU A 431 -9.91 12.96 11.11
C LEU A 431 -10.60 12.31 9.91
N SER A 432 -10.31 11.03 9.65
CA SER A 432 -10.97 10.26 8.58
C SER A 432 -12.48 10.20 8.78
N ILE A 433 -12.95 9.94 10.00
CA ILE A 433 -14.38 9.88 10.34
C ILE A 433 -15.03 11.27 10.25
N VAL A 434 -14.38 12.29 10.81
CA VAL A 434 -14.89 13.67 10.81
C VAL A 434 -15.05 14.18 9.39
N LEU A 435 -14.04 13.98 8.54
CA LEU A 435 -14.11 14.34 7.12
C LEU A 435 -15.20 13.52 6.42
N THR A 436 -15.32 12.22 6.68
CA THR A 436 -16.39 11.38 6.10
C THR A 436 -17.77 11.95 6.45
N PHE A 437 -18.06 12.21 7.73
CA PHE A 437 -19.33 12.79 8.15
C PHE A 437 -19.54 14.21 7.64
N GLY A 438 -18.48 15.01 7.52
CA GLY A 438 -18.55 16.37 7.00
C GLY A 438 -18.96 16.40 5.53
N PHE A 439 -18.44 15.49 4.71
CA PHE A 439 -18.72 15.45 3.27
C PHE A 439 -19.99 14.68 2.91
N LEU A 440 -20.38 13.67 3.70
CA LEU A 440 -21.48 12.77 3.37
C LEU A 440 -22.81 13.50 3.04
N PRO A 441 -23.30 14.49 3.83
CA PRO A 441 -24.58 15.16 3.55
C PRO A 441 -24.61 15.92 2.21
N PHE A 442 -23.46 16.39 1.74
CA PHE A 442 -23.34 17.11 0.47
C PHE A 442 -23.30 16.15 -0.72
N LEU A 443 -22.78 14.94 -0.51
CA LEU A 443 -22.62 13.93 -1.55
C LEU A 443 -23.84 13.01 -1.67
N GLU A 444 -24.54 12.69 -0.58
CA GLU A 444 -25.72 11.80 -0.57
C GLU A 444 -26.76 12.16 -1.67
N PRO A 445 -27.23 13.43 -1.80
CA PRO A 445 -28.18 13.79 -2.86
C PRO A 445 -27.58 13.64 -4.26
N TRP A 446 -26.27 13.86 -4.39
CA TRP A 446 -25.55 13.81 -5.67
C TRP A 446 -25.40 12.37 -6.19
N PHE A 447 -25.21 11.42 -5.27
CA PHE A 447 -25.18 9.99 -5.56
C PHE A 447 -26.58 9.36 -5.59
N GLY A 448 -27.61 10.09 -5.17
CA GLY A 448 -28.99 9.60 -5.09
C GLY A 448 -29.19 8.58 -3.98
N VAL A 449 -28.38 8.66 -2.92
CA VAL A 449 -28.48 7.80 -1.74
C VAL A 449 -29.42 8.46 -0.75
N LEU A 450 -30.54 7.80 -0.44
CA LEU A 450 -31.48 8.26 0.57
C LEU A 450 -30.89 8.08 1.96
N SER A 451 -30.56 9.19 2.63
CA SER A 451 -29.93 9.16 3.94
C SER A 451 -30.90 9.27 5.09
N SER A 452 -30.50 8.78 6.26
CA SER A 452 -31.27 8.93 7.49
C SER A 452 -31.55 10.41 7.83
N GLY A 453 -30.64 11.32 7.47
CA GLY A 453 -30.85 12.76 7.67
C GLY A 453 -32.00 13.29 6.83
N ARG A 454 -32.04 12.91 5.54
CA ARG A 454 -33.15 13.29 4.65
C ARG A 454 -34.48 12.66 5.09
N LEU A 455 -34.45 11.40 5.55
CA LEU A 455 -35.63 10.74 6.11
C LEU A 455 -36.16 11.50 7.34
N ILE A 456 -35.28 11.91 8.27
CA ILE A 456 -35.67 12.69 9.46
C ILE A 456 -36.29 14.04 9.08
N GLU A 457 -35.76 14.73 8.06
CA GLU A 457 -36.34 15.97 7.55
C GLU A 457 -37.77 15.76 7.05
N LEU A 458 -38.01 14.67 6.32
CA LEU A 458 -39.31 14.29 5.78
C LEU A 458 -40.29 13.80 6.87
N MET A 459 -39.82 13.42 8.06
CA MET A 459 -40.72 13.15 9.19
C MET A 459 -41.35 14.40 9.80
N SER A 460 -40.83 15.60 9.49
CA SER A 460 -41.30 16.82 10.13
C SER A 460 -42.77 17.12 9.76
N PRO A 461 -43.68 17.29 10.74
CA PRO A 461 -45.07 17.68 10.49
C PRO A 461 -45.22 19.04 9.80
N THR A 462 -44.16 19.86 9.78
CA THR A 462 -44.11 21.13 9.06
C THR A 462 -43.90 20.97 7.56
N HIS A 463 -43.54 19.76 7.09
CA HIS A 463 -43.39 19.48 5.66
C HIS A 463 -44.70 19.74 4.91
N PRO A 464 -44.70 20.48 3.77
CA PRO A 464 -45.93 20.92 3.10
C PRO A 464 -46.93 19.80 2.81
N LEU A 465 -46.44 18.63 2.36
CA LEU A 465 -47.29 17.48 2.05
C LEU A 465 -47.89 16.81 3.29
N LEU A 466 -47.14 16.71 4.39
CA LEU A 466 -47.68 16.16 5.65
C LEU A 466 -48.72 17.10 6.25
N ARG A 467 -48.47 18.41 6.18
CA ARG A 467 -49.44 19.43 6.57
C ARG A 467 -50.70 19.38 5.71
N LYS A 468 -50.56 19.18 4.39
CA LYS A 468 -51.69 18.99 3.47
C LYS A 468 -52.53 17.78 3.89
N LEU A 469 -51.89 16.63 4.12
CA LEU A 469 -52.56 15.40 4.58
C LEU A 469 -53.33 15.63 5.90
N LEU A 470 -52.69 16.26 6.88
CA LEU A 470 -53.30 16.59 8.17
C LEU A 470 -54.54 17.50 8.05
N MET A 471 -54.50 18.49 7.15
CA MET A 471 -55.56 19.48 6.98
C MET A 471 -56.72 19.01 6.11
N GLU A 472 -56.43 18.30 5.02
CA GLU A 472 -57.42 17.90 4.02
C GLU A 472 -57.98 16.49 4.27
N ALA A 473 -57.21 15.58 4.87
CA ALA A 473 -57.60 14.19 5.12
C ALA A 473 -57.10 13.71 6.52
N PRO A 474 -57.63 14.28 7.61
CA PRO A 474 -57.13 14.03 8.96
C PRO A 474 -57.26 12.57 9.42
N GLY A 475 -58.29 11.85 8.96
CA GLY A 475 -58.46 10.43 9.25
C GLY A 475 -57.36 9.58 8.63
N THR A 476 -57.04 9.87 7.36
CA THR A 476 -55.92 9.26 6.63
C THR A 476 -54.58 9.61 7.27
N TYR A 477 -54.39 10.84 7.77
CA TYR A 477 -53.19 11.21 8.54
C TYR A 477 -53.00 10.32 9.77
N HIS A 478 -54.05 10.14 10.58
CA HIS A 478 -53.98 9.27 11.76
C HIS A 478 -53.75 7.80 11.42
N HIS A 479 -54.37 7.30 10.35
CA HIS A 479 -54.08 5.97 9.81
C HIS A 479 -52.60 5.82 9.43
N SER A 480 -52.07 6.76 8.63
CA SER A 480 -50.67 6.76 8.19
C SER A 480 -49.68 6.76 9.37
N MET A 481 -49.98 7.50 10.45
CA MET A 481 -49.15 7.48 11.67
C MET A 481 -49.14 6.11 12.37
N MET A 482 -50.27 5.39 12.37
CA MET A 482 -50.35 4.04 12.95
C MET A 482 -49.60 3.02 12.10
N VAL A 483 -49.81 3.06 10.79
CA VAL A 483 -49.10 2.21 9.82
C VAL A 483 -47.59 2.43 9.94
N ALA A 484 -47.13 3.67 10.08
CA ALA A 484 -45.71 3.97 10.25
C ALA A 484 -45.06 3.30 11.46
N ASN A 485 -45.74 3.27 12.62
CA ASN A 485 -45.22 2.61 13.82
C ASN A 485 -45.16 1.08 13.64
N LEU A 486 -46.16 0.49 12.98
CA LEU A 486 -46.19 -0.93 12.66
C LEU A 486 -45.10 -1.29 11.65
N ALA A 487 -44.96 -0.50 10.60
CA ALA A 487 -43.98 -0.70 9.52
C ALA A 487 -42.54 -0.63 10.04
N GLU A 488 -42.24 0.36 10.89
CA GLU A 488 -40.92 0.51 11.52
C GLU A 488 -40.56 -0.73 12.35
N SER A 489 -41.44 -1.11 13.29
CA SER A 489 -41.22 -2.25 14.18
C SER A 489 -41.06 -3.56 13.40
N ALA A 490 -41.91 -3.77 12.40
CA ALA A 490 -41.87 -4.97 11.56
C ALA A 490 -40.61 -5.05 10.70
N CYS A 491 -40.16 -3.92 10.13
CA CYS A 491 -38.91 -3.87 9.37
C CYS A 491 -37.70 -4.13 10.26
N GLU A 492 -37.63 -3.53 11.45
CA GLU A 492 -36.54 -3.78 12.40
C GLU A 492 -36.47 -5.26 12.83
N ALA A 493 -37.63 -5.90 13.03
CA ALA A 493 -37.71 -7.31 13.42
C ALA A 493 -37.13 -8.29 12.37
N ILE A 494 -37.03 -7.86 11.10
CA ILE A 494 -36.44 -8.64 10.01
C ILE A 494 -35.10 -8.07 9.51
N GLY A 495 -34.59 -7.01 10.14
CA GLY A 495 -33.36 -6.33 9.71
C GLY A 495 -33.49 -5.58 8.37
N ALA A 496 -34.70 -5.12 8.03
CA ALA A 496 -34.96 -4.17 6.94
C ALA A 496 -34.85 -2.70 7.46
N ASP A 497 -34.94 -1.72 6.56
CA ASP A 497 -34.83 -0.30 6.93
C ASP A 497 -36.12 0.23 7.56
N GLY A 498 -36.19 0.17 8.90
CA GLY A 498 -37.36 0.65 9.67
C GLY A 498 -37.62 2.14 9.53
N LEU A 499 -36.58 2.98 9.42
CA LEU A 499 -36.75 4.42 9.27
C LEU A 499 -37.36 4.75 7.90
N LEU A 500 -36.88 4.12 6.83
CA LEU A 500 -37.47 4.27 5.51
C LEU A 500 -38.95 3.86 5.52
N ALA A 501 -39.27 2.70 6.08
CA ALA A 501 -40.64 2.20 6.15
C ALA A 501 -41.56 3.15 6.94
N ARG A 502 -41.07 3.71 8.06
CA ARG A 502 -41.79 4.72 8.85
C ARG A 502 -42.11 5.96 8.02
N VAL A 503 -41.11 6.56 7.39
CA VAL A 503 -41.29 7.80 6.61
C VAL A 503 -42.15 7.56 5.39
N ALA A 504 -41.93 6.46 4.66
CA ALA A 504 -42.74 6.12 3.50
C ALA A 504 -44.23 5.93 3.88
N SER A 505 -44.50 5.32 5.04
CA SER A 505 -45.86 5.17 5.57
C SER A 505 -46.54 6.51 5.86
N TYR A 506 -45.81 7.58 6.18
CA TYR A 506 -46.40 8.92 6.33
C TYR A 506 -46.98 9.48 5.03
N TYR A 507 -46.50 9.00 3.89
CA TYR A 507 -46.85 9.52 2.57
C TYR A 507 -47.57 8.51 1.68
N HIS A 508 -47.64 7.23 2.06
CA HIS A 508 -48.15 6.16 1.20
C HIS A 508 -49.56 6.45 0.68
N ASP A 509 -50.35 7.13 1.50
CA ASP A 509 -51.77 7.40 1.30
C ASP A 509 -52.05 8.85 0.86
N LEU A 510 -51.01 9.61 0.49
CA LEU A 510 -51.13 11.05 0.21
C LEU A 510 -52.12 11.35 -0.93
N GLY A 511 -52.27 10.45 -1.90
CA GLY A 511 -53.22 10.63 -3.01
C GLY A 511 -54.69 10.68 -2.57
N LYS A 512 -55.03 10.19 -1.37
CA LYS A 512 -56.38 10.35 -0.82
C LYS A 512 -56.77 11.83 -0.62
N THR A 513 -55.79 12.73 -0.56
CA THR A 513 -56.02 14.19 -0.50
C THR A 513 -56.69 14.77 -1.75
N GLU A 514 -56.61 14.10 -2.90
CA GLU A 514 -57.30 14.55 -4.12
C GLU A 514 -58.83 14.42 -3.99
N ARG A 515 -59.31 13.41 -3.25
CA ARG A 515 -60.75 13.12 -3.06
C ARG A 515 -61.08 12.65 -1.64
N PRO A 516 -60.82 13.43 -0.58
CA PRO A 516 -60.81 12.94 0.82
C PRO A 516 -62.09 12.24 1.26
N LEU A 517 -63.25 12.80 0.89
CA LEU A 517 -64.58 12.31 1.31
C LEU A 517 -64.94 10.92 0.74
N HIS A 518 -64.24 10.42 -0.27
CA HIS A 518 -64.45 9.08 -0.80
C HIS A 518 -63.76 7.99 0.05
N PHE A 519 -62.96 8.37 1.04
CA PHE A 519 -62.30 7.43 1.95
C PHE A 519 -62.99 7.46 3.31
N ILE A 520 -63.38 6.28 3.81
CA ILE A 520 -64.27 6.13 4.97
C ILE A 520 -63.71 6.76 6.24
N GLU A 521 -62.38 6.74 6.40
CA GLU A 521 -61.69 7.32 7.55
C GLU A 521 -61.82 8.85 7.63
N ASN A 522 -62.18 9.53 6.53
CA ASN A 522 -62.35 10.98 6.49
C ASN A 522 -63.83 11.43 6.51
N GLN A 523 -64.78 10.50 6.60
CA GLN A 523 -66.21 10.81 6.58
C GLN A 523 -66.71 11.17 7.99
N GLN A 524 -67.09 12.43 8.23
CA GLN A 524 -67.52 12.90 9.56
C GLN A 524 -69.03 12.74 9.85
N ASN A 525 -69.89 12.70 8.81
CA ASN A 525 -71.36 12.77 8.96
C ASN A 525 -72.10 11.51 8.46
N GLY A 526 -71.40 10.40 8.27
CA GLY A 526 -72.00 9.12 7.84
C GLY A 526 -72.57 9.09 6.42
N VAL A 527 -72.45 10.17 5.64
CA VAL A 527 -72.83 10.20 4.22
C VAL A 527 -71.68 9.65 3.38
N ASN A 528 -71.88 8.47 2.79
CA ASN A 528 -70.88 7.84 1.93
C ASN A 528 -71.13 8.19 0.45
N PRO A 529 -70.21 8.92 -0.24
CA PRO A 529 -70.37 9.24 -1.65
C PRO A 529 -70.53 8.01 -2.56
N HIS A 530 -69.97 6.87 -2.15
CA HIS A 530 -70.07 5.60 -2.88
C HIS A 530 -71.49 5.02 -2.95
N ASP A 531 -72.44 5.52 -2.15
CA ASP A 531 -73.84 5.09 -2.24
C ASP A 531 -74.54 5.60 -3.50
N ARG A 532 -73.98 6.64 -4.14
CA ARG A 532 -74.50 7.26 -5.37
C ARG A 532 -73.72 6.88 -6.63
N LEU A 533 -72.71 6.03 -6.49
CA LEU A 533 -71.80 5.63 -7.57
C LEU A 533 -71.99 4.14 -7.89
N THR A 534 -71.70 3.79 -9.14
CA THR A 534 -71.56 2.37 -9.52
C THR A 534 -70.33 1.76 -8.83
N PRO A 535 -70.28 0.43 -8.65
CA PRO A 535 -69.10 -0.24 -8.11
C PRO A 535 -67.82 0.05 -8.92
N GLU A 536 -67.94 0.19 -10.25
CA GLU A 536 -66.81 0.48 -11.14
C GLU A 536 -66.31 1.92 -10.99
N GLU A 537 -67.21 2.90 -10.90
CA GLU A 537 -66.82 4.30 -10.61
C GLU A 537 -66.16 4.42 -9.23
N SER A 538 -66.69 3.70 -8.24
CA SER A 538 -66.09 3.63 -6.90
C SER A 538 -64.70 3.01 -6.93
N ALA A 539 -64.53 1.94 -7.71
CA ALA A 539 -63.25 1.29 -7.89
C ALA A 539 -62.24 2.20 -8.60
N ASP A 540 -62.64 2.92 -9.66
CA ASP A 540 -61.75 3.86 -10.36
C ASP A 540 -61.27 4.98 -9.42
N ILE A 541 -62.13 5.51 -8.55
CA ILE A 541 -61.76 6.54 -7.57
C ILE A 541 -60.77 6.00 -6.53
N ILE A 542 -61.04 4.81 -5.97
CA ILE A 542 -60.20 4.23 -4.92
C ILE A 542 -58.87 3.79 -5.52
N MET A 543 -58.86 3.12 -6.67
CA MET A 543 -57.62 2.61 -7.26
C MET A 543 -56.69 3.70 -7.79
N ALA A 544 -57.17 4.94 -7.95
CA ALA A 544 -56.34 6.06 -8.38
C ALA A 544 -55.38 6.57 -7.28
N HIS A 545 -55.71 6.42 -5.99
CA HIS A 545 -54.95 7.11 -4.93
C HIS A 545 -53.45 6.75 -4.82
N PRO A 546 -52.98 5.52 -5.06
CA PRO A 546 -51.54 5.24 -5.01
C PRO A 546 -50.79 6.02 -6.10
N TYR A 547 -51.38 6.13 -7.29
CA TYR A 547 -50.81 6.81 -8.45
C TYR A 547 -50.91 8.33 -8.37
N ASP A 548 -52.05 8.84 -7.92
CA ASP A 548 -52.25 10.27 -7.62
C ASP A 548 -51.24 10.72 -6.54
N GLY A 549 -51.02 9.86 -5.52
CA GLY A 549 -50.02 10.06 -4.48
C GLY A 549 -48.60 10.07 -5.03
N ALA A 550 -48.23 9.07 -5.84
CA ALA A 550 -46.91 8.97 -6.46
C ALA A 550 -46.60 10.17 -7.37
N ASP A 551 -47.56 10.63 -8.18
CA ASP A 551 -47.41 11.84 -9.00
C ASP A 551 -47.20 13.10 -8.15
N LEU A 552 -47.98 13.26 -7.07
CA LEU A 552 -47.83 14.39 -6.16
C LEU A 552 -46.46 14.38 -5.45
N LEU A 553 -46.01 13.22 -4.97
CA LEU A 553 -44.70 13.06 -4.34
C LEU A 553 -43.56 13.35 -5.34
N SER A 554 -43.71 12.92 -6.60
CA SER A 554 -42.78 13.20 -7.70
C SER A 554 -42.68 14.69 -8.02
N ARG A 555 -43.81 15.40 -8.09
CA ARG A 555 -43.86 16.87 -8.28
C ARG A 555 -43.12 17.64 -7.18
N TYR A 556 -43.14 17.12 -5.95
CA TYR A 556 -42.40 17.67 -4.81
C TYR A 556 -40.96 17.14 -4.68
N LYS A 557 -40.48 16.34 -5.64
CA LYS A 557 -39.12 15.78 -5.69
C LYS A 557 -38.76 14.98 -4.44
N LEU A 558 -39.71 14.20 -3.92
CA LEU A 558 -39.38 13.25 -2.86
C LEU A 558 -38.48 12.12 -3.40
N PRO A 559 -37.73 11.45 -2.51
CA PRO A 559 -36.91 10.29 -2.86
C PRO A 559 -37.73 9.21 -3.58
N LYS A 560 -37.10 8.55 -4.56
CA LYS A 560 -37.77 7.54 -5.39
C LYS A 560 -38.30 6.39 -4.53
N GLU A 561 -37.58 6.00 -3.50
CA GLU A 561 -37.96 4.94 -2.58
C GLU A 561 -39.31 5.22 -1.89
N ILE A 562 -39.61 6.48 -1.56
CA ILE A 562 -40.89 6.88 -0.94
C ILE A 562 -42.00 6.91 -1.99
N ILE A 563 -41.71 7.42 -3.19
CA ILE A 563 -42.66 7.43 -4.32
C ILE A 563 -43.06 6.00 -4.69
N ASP A 564 -42.07 5.12 -4.84
CA ASP A 564 -42.25 3.72 -5.20
C ASP A 564 -43.10 2.99 -4.14
N ILE A 565 -42.84 3.20 -2.84
CA ILE A 565 -43.68 2.61 -1.78
C ILE A 565 -45.11 3.14 -1.83
N ALA A 566 -45.31 4.45 -2.06
CA ALA A 566 -46.65 5.01 -2.20
C ALA A 566 -47.40 4.45 -3.42
N GLU A 567 -46.72 4.18 -4.54
CA GLU A 567 -47.32 3.55 -5.71
C GLU A 567 -47.62 2.05 -5.47
N GLN A 568 -46.73 1.34 -4.77
CA GLN A 568 -46.72 -0.12 -4.66
C GLN A 568 -47.47 -0.69 -3.44
N HIS A 569 -47.86 0.13 -2.47
CA HIS A 569 -48.36 -0.37 -1.17
C HIS A 569 -49.64 -1.24 -1.28
N HIS A 570 -50.39 -1.15 -2.38
CA HIS A 570 -51.48 -2.09 -2.67
C HIS A 570 -51.14 -3.16 -3.71
N GLY A 571 -50.01 -3.04 -4.39
CA GLY A 571 -49.53 -3.98 -5.40
C GLY A 571 -50.58 -4.17 -6.49
N THR A 572 -50.97 -5.43 -6.71
CA THR A 572 -52.04 -5.80 -7.65
C THR A 572 -53.26 -6.39 -6.95
N SER A 573 -53.47 -6.01 -5.68
CA SER A 573 -54.51 -6.59 -4.83
C SER A 573 -55.90 -6.36 -5.41
N LEU A 574 -56.83 -7.26 -5.11
CA LEU A 574 -58.24 -7.10 -5.48
C LEU A 574 -58.96 -6.15 -4.51
N LEU A 575 -59.67 -5.16 -5.06
CA LEU A 575 -60.61 -4.32 -4.31
C LEU A 575 -61.91 -5.10 -4.03
N LYS A 576 -61.82 -6.03 -3.06
CA LYS A 576 -62.81 -7.08 -2.80
C LYS A 576 -64.25 -6.58 -2.61
N PHE A 577 -64.46 -5.52 -1.83
CA PHE A 577 -65.81 -5.03 -1.51
C PHE A 577 -66.61 -4.64 -2.76
N PHE A 578 -66.02 -3.81 -3.63
CA PHE A 578 -66.70 -3.35 -4.85
C PHE A 578 -66.78 -4.43 -5.92
N TYR A 579 -65.81 -5.34 -5.99
CA TYR A 579 -65.89 -6.52 -6.85
C TYR A 579 -67.07 -7.42 -6.49
N VAL A 580 -67.26 -7.74 -5.20
CA VAL A 580 -68.39 -8.56 -4.74
C VAL A 580 -69.72 -7.84 -5.00
N LYS A 581 -69.80 -6.54 -4.67
CA LYS A 581 -71.00 -5.71 -4.93
C LYS A 581 -71.36 -5.66 -6.42
N ALA A 582 -70.38 -5.58 -7.31
CA ALA A 582 -70.59 -5.64 -8.75
C ALA A 582 -71.07 -7.04 -9.18
N LYS A 583 -70.43 -8.09 -8.65
CA LYS A 583 -70.71 -9.50 -8.97
C LYS A 583 -72.13 -9.94 -8.58
N GLU A 584 -72.70 -9.33 -7.54
CA GLU A 584 -74.10 -9.54 -7.14
C GLU A 584 -75.12 -9.09 -8.19
N THR A 585 -74.76 -8.12 -9.04
CA THR A 585 -75.66 -7.53 -10.05
C THR A 585 -75.36 -8.01 -11.47
N ARG A 586 -74.11 -8.37 -11.77
CA ARG A 586 -73.66 -8.82 -13.09
C ARG A 586 -72.37 -9.61 -13.00
N ASP A 587 -72.09 -10.46 -13.98
CA ASP A 587 -70.78 -11.10 -14.09
C ASP A 587 -69.73 -10.07 -14.55
N VAL A 588 -68.69 -9.87 -13.74
CA VAL A 588 -67.63 -8.89 -13.96
C VAL A 588 -66.26 -9.53 -13.83
N ASN A 589 -65.33 -9.10 -14.69
CA ASN A 589 -63.97 -9.58 -14.66
C ASN A 589 -63.21 -8.99 -13.47
N GLU A 590 -62.54 -9.84 -12.70
CA GLU A 590 -61.75 -9.48 -11.53
C GLU A 590 -60.64 -8.45 -11.85
N SER A 591 -60.05 -8.51 -13.05
CA SER A 591 -59.01 -7.56 -13.49
C SER A 591 -59.47 -6.09 -13.48
N ARG A 592 -60.78 -5.82 -13.60
CA ARG A 592 -61.33 -4.45 -13.53
C ARG A 592 -61.31 -3.86 -12.12
N PHE A 593 -61.14 -4.69 -11.09
CA PHE A 593 -61.15 -4.31 -9.68
C PHE A 593 -59.79 -4.55 -9.00
N ARG A 594 -58.75 -4.86 -9.78
CA ARG A 594 -57.38 -4.99 -9.28
C ARG A 594 -56.59 -3.73 -9.51
N TYR A 595 -55.77 -3.35 -8.53
CA TYR A 595 -54.78 -2.31 -8.73
C TYR A 595 -53.86 -2.68 -9.91
N PRO A 596 -53.51 -1.74 -10.80
CA PRO A 596 -52.64 -2.03 -11.93
C PRO A 596 -51.19 -2.39 -11.55
N GLY A 597 -50.79 -2.20 -10.29
CA GLY A 597 -49.43 -2.48 -9.82
C GLY A 597 -48.48 -1.28 -9.95
N PRO A 598 -47.16 -1.49 -9.86
CA PRO A 598 -46.49 -2.80 -9.76
C PRO A 598 -46.64 -3.45 -8.38
N LYS A 599 -46.36 -4.76 -8.29
CA LYS A 599 -46.18 -5.45 -6.99
C LYS A 599 -45.00 -4.81 -6.22
N PRO A 600 -44.95 -4.94 -4.89
CA PRO A 600 -43.79 -4.52 -4.09
C PRO A 600 -42.49 -5.03 -4.68
N GLN A 601 -41.54 -4.11 -4.91
CA GLN A 601 -40.20 -4.43 -5.44
C GLN A 601 -39.14 -4.55 -4.33
N THR A 602 -39.47 -4.09 -3.11
CA THR A 602 -38.56 -4.08 -1.96
C THR A 602 -39.20 -4.73 -0.73
N ARG A 603 -38.36 -5.15 0.22
CA ARG A 603 -38.82 -5.72 1.51
C ARG A 603 -39.65 -4.68 2.27
N GLU A 604 -39.20 -3.43 2.29
CA GLU A 604 -39.88 -2.32 2.95
C GLU A 604 -41.27 -2.04 2.34
N ALA A 605 -41.39 -2.02 1.01
CA ALA A 605 -42.69 -1.86 0.34
C ALA A 605 -43.68 -2.99 0.67
N ALA A 606 -43.18 -4.23 0.73
CA ALA A 606 -43.99 -5.38 1.11
C ALA A 606 -44.43 -5.33 2.57
N VAL A 607 -43.57 -4.87 3.49
CA VAL A 607 -43.96 -4.65 4.89
C VAL A 607 -45.04 -3.59 4.99
N VAL A 608 -44.89 -2.44 4.32
CA VAL A 608 -45.91 -1.37 4.33
C VAL A 608 -47.25 -1.90 3.82
N MET A 609 -47.27 -2.67 2.72
CA MET A 609 -48.49 -3.33 2.23
C MET A 609 -49.16 -4.22 3.29
N ILE A 610 -48.37 -5.03 3.99
CA ILE A 610 -48.88 -5.97 5.00
C ILE A 610 -49.48 -5.19 6.17
N VAL A 611 -48.73 -4.23 6.71
CA VAL A 611 -49.15 -3.51 7.92
C VAL A 611 -50.29 -2.52 7.66
N ASP A 612 -50.38 -1.94 6.47
CA ASP A 612 -51.55 -1.15 6.03
C ASP A 612 -52.82 -2.00 6.06
N SER A 613 -52.78 -3.17 5.41
CA SER A 613 -53.90 -4.10 5.39
C SER A 613 -54.31 -4.57 6.79
N ILE A 614 -53.32 -4.81 7.66
CA ILE A 614 -53.56 -5.20 9.06
C ILE A 614 -54.20 -4.06 9.86
N GLU A 615 -53.67 -2.84 9.78
CA GLU A 615 -54.17 -1.69 10.53
C GLU A 615 -55.62 -1.41 10.16
N ALA A 616 -55.92 -1.33 8.86
CA ALA A 616 -57.26 -1.07 8.36
C ALA A 616 -58.27 -2.14 8.82
N ALA A 617 -57.85 -3.42 8.79
CA ALA A 617 -58.69 -4.52 9.21
C ALA A 617 -58.96 -4.51 10.73
N VAL A 618 -57.94 -4.26 11.56
CA VAL A 618 -58.11 -4.19 13.03
C VAL A 618 -58.94 -2.98 13.42
N ARG A 619 -58.73 -1.81 12.79
CA ARG A 619 -59.51 -0.58 13.04
C ARG A 619 -61.00 -0.78 12.80
N SER A 620 -61.38 -1.61 11.83
CA SER A 620 -62.77 -1.93 11.52
C SER A 620 -63.44 -2.92 12.50
N GLN A 621 -62.67 -3.53 13.41
CA GLN A 621 -63.16 -4.55 14.32
C GLN A 621 -63.76 -3.94 15.60
N LYS A 622 -64.99 -4.33 15.95
CA LYS A 622 -65.69 -3.79 17.14
C LYS A 622 -64.99 -4.07 18.48
N GLN A 623 -64.32 -5.22 18.60
CA GLN A 623 -63.60 -5.65 19.83
C GLN A 623 -62.36 -6.47 19.44
N PRO A 624 -61.19 -5.81 19.31
CA PRO A 624 -59.96 -6.45 18.89
C PRO A 624 -59.24 -7.13 20.07
N THR A 625 -59.62 -8.37 20.39
CA THR A 625 -58.89 -9.19 21.37
C THR A 625 -57.57 -9.73 20.78
N PRO A 626 -56.53 -10.03 21.59
CA PRO A 626 -55.26 -10.55 21.08
C PRO A 626 -55.40 -11.78 20.17
N GLU A 627 -56.25 -12.74 20.53
CA GLU A 627 -56.57 -13.91 19.69
C GLU A 627 -57.18 -13.52 18.35
N ARG A 628 -58.10 -12.56 18.33
CA ARG A 628 -58.76 -12.10 17.10
C ARG A 628 -57.78 -11.35 16.19
N ILE A 629 -56.91 -10.53 16.77
CA ILE A 629 -55.84 -9.83 16.03
C ILE A 629 -54.93 -10.87 15.36
N ARG A 630 -54.47 -11.89 16.11
CA ARG A 630 -53.63 -12.98 15.56
C ARG A 630 -54.29 -13.72 14.40
N GLN A 631 -55.58 -14.05 14.52
CA GLN A 631 -56.33 -14.72 13.47
C GLN A 631 -56.45 -13.84 12.21
N LEU A 632 -56.75 -12.54 12.40
CA LEU A 632 -56.89 -11.59 11.31
C LEU A 632 -55.58 -11.38 10.56
N VAL A 633 -54.49 -11.14 11.28
CA VAL A 633 -53.14 -10.99 10.73
C VAL A 633 -52.74 -12.23 9.93
N SER A 634 -52.98 -13.42 10.49
CA SER A 634 -52.70 -14.69 9.81
C SER A 634 -53.55 -14.92 8.55
N ALA A 635 -54.77 -14.38 8.51
CA ALA A 635 -55.62 -14.46 7.33
C ALA A 635 -55.13 -13.51 6.22
N ILE A 636 -54.78 -12.27 6.58
CA ILE A 636 -54.25 -11.26 5.65
C ILE A 636 -52.94 -11.73 5.02
N ILE A 637 -52.02 -12.25 5.82
CA ILE A 637 -50.74 -12.77 5.33
C ILE A 637 -50.97 -13.92 4.33
N ARG A 638 -51.86 -14.86 4.66
CA ARG A 638 -52.19 -15.98 3.76
C ARG A 638 -52.82 -15.51 2.46
N ASP A 639 -53.72 -14.54 2.52
CA ASP A 639 -54.37 -13.95 1.35
C ASP A 639 -53.34 -13.30 0.41
N LYS A 640 -52.42 -12.48 0.94
CA LYS A 640 -51.37 -11.82 0.15
C LYS A 640 -50.37 -12.82 -0.45
N LEU A 641 -50.03 -13.88 0.29
CA LEU A 641 -49.18 -14.97 -0.20
C LEU A 641 -49.84 -15.76 -1.33
N GLN A 642 -51.13 -16.09 -1.19
CA GLN A 642 -51.90 -16.81 -2.21
C GLN A 642 -52.12 -15.96 -3.46
N ASP A 643 -52.26 -14.65 -3.29
CA ASP A 643 -52.40 -13.68 -4.38
C ASP A 643 -51.05 -13.32 -5.05
N GLY A 644 -49.95 -13.96 -4.64
CA GLY A 644 -48.62 -13.78 -5.24
C GLY A 644 -48.07 -12.36 -5.10
N GLN A 645 -48.49 -11.57 -4.10
CA GLN A 645 -48.11 -10.16 -3.98
C GLN A 645 -46.61 -9.93 -3.72
N PHE A 646 -45.88 -10.95 -3.25
CA PHE A 646 -44.46 -10.85 -2.88
C PHE A 646 -43.51 -11.50 -3.89
N GLU A 647 -43.98 -11.83 -5.10
CA GLU A 647 -43.18 -12.51 -6.13
C GLU A 647 -42.02 -11.66 -6.68
N ASP A 648 -42.15 -10.33 -6.63
CA ASP A 648 -41.19 -9.38 -7.22
C ASP A 648 -40.26 -8.72 -6.18
N CYS A 649 -40.24 -9.20 -4.93
CA CYS A 649 -39.34 -8.69 -3.89
C CYS A 649 -38.60 -9.80 -3.14
N GLU A 650 -37.45 -9.45 -2.55
CA GLU A 650 -36.61 -10.38 -1.77
C GLU A 650 -37.12 -10.55 -0.32
N LEU A 651 -38.41 -10.85 -0.14
CA LEU A 651 -39.01 -11.12 1.18
C LEU A 651 -39.26 -12.62 1.36
N THR A 652 -38.54 -13.26 2.28
CA THR A 652 -38.69 -14.70 2.53
C THR A 652 -39.98 -15.00 3.30
N THR A 653 -40.55 -16.19 3.12
CA THR A 653 -41.76 -16.61 3.86
C THR A 653 -41.57 -16.54 5.38
N LYS A 654 -40.37 -16.83 5.88
CA LYS A 654 -40.03 -16.71 7.30
C LYS A 654 -40.16 -15.25 7.79
N GLU A 655 -39.67 -14.30 6.99
CA GLU A 655 -39.76 -12.88 7.31
C GLU A 655 -41.21 -12.37 7.24
N VAL A 656 -42.01 -12.83 6.28
CA VAL A 656 -43.45 -12.49 6.20
C VAL A 656 -44.17 -12.85 7.49
N TRP A 657 -43.94 -14.05 8.04
CA TRP A 657 -44.56 -14.45 9.32
C TRP A 657 -44.01 -13.64 10.49
N ARG A 658 -42.71 -13.31 10.49
CA ARG A 658 -42.09 -12.48 11.53
C ARG A 658 -42.65 -11.06 11.55
N VAL A 659 -42.96 -10.49 10.38
CA VAL A 659 -43.68 -9.21 10.24
C VAL A 659 -45.06 -9.28 10.89
N GLY A 660 -45.79 -10.38 10.66
CA GLY A 660 -47.09 -10.62 11.31
C GLY A 660 -47.02 -10.70 12.83
N GLU A 661 -46.03 -11.42 13.36
CA GLU A 661 -45.78 -11.50 14.81
C GLU A 661 -45.49 -10.12 15.41
N SER A 662 -44.59 -9.36 14.78
CA SER A 662 -44.26 -7.99 15.22
C SER A 662 -45.48 -7.07 15.18
N ALA A 663 -46.30 -7.15 14.13
CA ALA A 663 -47.54 -6.37 14.04
C ALA A 663 -48.51 -6.75 15.18
N CYS A 664 -48.65 -8.04 15.49
CA CYS A 664 -49.46 -8.51 16.62
C CYS A 664 -48.97 -7.97 17.95
N GLU A 665 -47.66 -8.00 18.22
CA GLU A 665 -47.06 -7.47 19.44
C GLU A 665 -47.34 -5.97 19.59
N THR A 666 -47.09 -5.19 18.53
CA THR A 666 -47.31 -3.74 18.52
C THR A 666 -48.80 -3.37 18.70
N LEU A 667 -49.70 -4.04 17.98
CA LEU A 667 -51.15 -3.82 18.11
C LEU A 667 -51.68 -4.20 19.49
N THR A 668 -51.17 -5.31 20.06
CA THR A 668 -51.55 -5.74 21.41
C THR A 668 -51.20 -4.65 22.42
N GLY A 669 -50.02 -4.03 22.32
CA GLY A 669 -49.63 -2.91 23.17
C GLY A 669 -50.49 -1.64 23.00
N LEU A 670 -51.00 -1.39 21.79
CA LEU A 670 -51.84 -0.23 21.48
C LEU A 670 -53.30 -0.37 21.95
N PHE A 671 -53.86 -1.58 21.90
CA PHE A 671 -55.26 -1.86 22.22
C PHE A 671 -55.49 -2.41 23.64
N HIS A 672 -54.46 -2.59 24.46
CA HIS A 672 -54.66 -2.85 25.89
C HIS A 672 -55.16 -1.59 26.59
N GLU A 673 -56.33 -1.70 27.22
CA GLU A 673 -56.94 -0.66 28.03
C GLU A 673 -55.95 -0.13 29.07
N ARG A 674 -55.77 1.20 29.11
CA ARG A 674 -55.35 1.85 30.36
C ARG A 674 -56.38 1.42 31.40
N ILE A 675 -55.93 0.72 32.44
CA ILE A 675 -56.75 0.36 33.61
C ILE A 675 -57.63 1.56 33.96
N GLU A 676 -58.95 1.43 33.77
CA GLU A 676 -59.89 2.43 34.28
C GLU A 676 -59.75 2.43 35.80
N TYR A 677 -59.37 3.59 36.36
CA TYR A 677 -59.38 3.76 37.80
C TYR A 677 -60.83 3.57 38.28
N PRO A 678 -61.09 2.64 39.21
CA PRO A 678 -62.45 2.46 39.72
C PRO A 678 -62.91 3.77 40.35
N GLU A 679 -64.01 4.33 39.84
CA GLU A 679 -64.68 5.44 40.50
C GLU A 679 -65.15 4.96 41.88
N LEU A 680 -64.63 5.59 42.93
CA LEU A 680 -65.15 5.42 44.28
C LEU A 680 -66.61 5.88 44.29
N LYS A 681 -67.56 4.94 44.39
CA LYS A 681 -68.95 5.25 44.73
C LYS A 681 -68.95 6.08 46.01
N LYS A 682 -69.37 7.34 45.92
CA LYS A 682 -69.73 8.13 47.09
C LYS A 682 -70.98 7.50 47.73
N GLU A 683 -70.82 6.96 48.94
CA GLU A 683 -71.95 6.78 49.85
C GLU A 683 -72.45 8.17 50.26
N GLY A 684 -73.65 8.53 49.81
CA GLY A 684 -74.30 9.77 50.22
C GLY A 684 -75.26 10.32 49.17
N ASP A 685 -76.30 9.56 48.81
CA ASP A 685 -77.54 10.11 48.25
C ASP A 685 -78.75 9.18 48.51
N LEU A 686 -78.78 8.60 49.71
CA LEU A 686 -80.02 8.16 50.36
C LEU A 686 -80.44 9.30 51.29
N HIS A 687 -81.16 10.30 50.77
CA HIS A 687 -82.12 11.18 51.48
C HIS A 687 -82.38 12.48 50.70
N ALA A 688 -83.18 12.42 49.63
CA ALA A 688 -84.03 13.53 49.20
C ALA A 688 -84.91 13.08 48.03
N ASN A 689 -86.09 12.55 48.33
CA ASN A 689 -87.30 12.67 47.50
C ASN A 689 -88.50 12.12 48.30
N HIS A 690 -88.82 12.84 49.37
CA HIS A 690 -90.18 12.98 49.87
C HIS A 690 -90.46 14.49 49.82
N PHE A 691 -91.68 14.88 49.44
CA PHE A 691 -92.16 16.23 49.02
C PHE A 691 -91.90 16.49 47.52
N GLU A 692 -92.87 16.71 46.62
CA GLU A 692 -94.27 17.15 46.70
C GLU A 692 -95.10 16.67 45.49
N ARG A 693 -96.38 16.36 45.78
CA ARG A 693 -97.62 16.29 44.99
C ARG A 693 -97.62 16.02 43.48
#